data_AF-A0A8H6YM23-F1
#
_entry.id   AF-A0A8H6YM23-F1
#
_cell.length_a   1.000
_cell.length_b   1.000
_cell.length_c   1.000
_cell.angle_alpha   90.00
_cell.angle_beta   90.00
_cell.angle_gamma   90.00
#
_symmetry.space_group_name_H-M   'P 1'
#
loop_
_entity.id
_entity.type
_entity.pdbx_description
1 polymer ?
#
loop_
_entity_poly.entity_id
_entity_poly.type
_entity_poly.pdbx_seq_one_letter_code
_entity_poly.pdbx_strand_id
1 'polypeptide(L)'
;MLIPSLIVLSCLLSFTFAGPHARLKSPKRRPKNAALTEILTTSGSSNSTFSPVAVAPKSNIFISLTDDEAAAVIGFLHNQTELNLTAAADAGAYFIVGPLPISNASTYESLDWATTSGSAKIRNYNADDDLLTQWNFDVTATVADIVLDLLNGTATGSDDDTFDILGIDPLWMEEIDGEERVILWNTYWRFPSGKYAIFDGETLLPQGLFFKSDITGRDSSKWKVLGWLYGDIFYSSTEEFRKAWSSPEFVKYELNLPGEWIGSDQIGTPFPADDIAPPLAVQPDGQRFSVDEEQKYVEWMDFTFYMTFTRDTGLRLFDIKYKSERIIYELGLQEAIAHYAGNDPVQSGTAYMDTFYGFGPYAFELVPGYDCPTYSRFLNTTFHASEISTTHRNNICLFESDAGYLMQRHSTSQYLALTRNIVFTLRSVSTVGNYDYSFALDGSVETIIRASGYIQSAYYAKNNDYGERRNRFILIGLTPSVQDTKFTMRSVAVDMDVLGTQNTFVKHEIVAADVKYPWANQTRSTMRLERVRVETEDDAKLSWPQNGGGMFLVENSDKLNKYGEPKGFKIAPSRGGPGMHLTIQNSLNLLQSGNFATHALYITKHKDTEVRSSHANNGYDPGNPLINFNDFFDGESLNQTDIVLWVNLGMHHVPHTGDMPNTVFTTAQSAFIISPHNYLLRDASRTTRQMVRIDYNSSGVQLVKEFGGNMASGVVNIVRFLGVSSAILAAIQYLPQISYTWRARLVGALSVPMMCIQSPGAVAMVLNIALSLPLLVLSHTSRRRGINWTSWIIYAVAGLMQFTLLSICLAWKFRQHRFHIDDFEAPIHPESLPPPSSGFIPIPYPDEEAQEQPAVEADEEQGVPGLVLDSGDDVGALNKTLESALGEAVAADVRDGAAAEETPLVLTETSQVQSVGADAGTGAGKGQGKGKARARWW
;
A
#
# COMPACT_ATOMS: atom_id res chain seq x y z
N MET A 1 -31.43 21.93 9.62
CA MET A 1 -30.58 23.05 9.14
C MET A 1 -31.30 24.36 9.41
N LEU A 2 -30.70 25.29 10.17
CA LEU A 2 -30.98 26.76 10.21
C LEU A 2 -30.33 27.48 11.41
N ILE A 3 -29.98 26.74 12.47
CA ILE A 3 -29.45 27.33 13.73
C ILE A 3 -27.93 27.63 13.71
N PRO A 4 -27.03 26.83 13.09
CA PRO A 4 -25.58 27.11 13.12
C PRO A 4 -25.17 28.42 12.44
N SER A 5 -25.91 28.83 11.40
CA SER A 5 -25.60 30.00 10.56
C SER A 5 -25.71 31.35 11.28
N LEU A 6 -26.41 31.40 12.42
CA LEU A 6 -26.58 32.63 13.22
C LEU A 6 -25.39 32.89 14.17
N ILE A 7 -24.66 31.85 14.58
CA ILE A 7 -23.58 31.98 15.57
C ILE A 7 -22.32 32.59 14.93
N VAL A 8 -21.97 32.16 13.71
CA VAL A 8 -20.82 32.70 12.97
C VAL A 8 -21.02 34.18 12.61
N LEU A 9 -22.26 34.60 12.32
CA LEU A 9 -22.59 36.00 12.03
C LEU A 9 -22.55 36.90 13.29
N SER A 10 -22.80 36.33 14.47
CA SER A 10 -22.77 37.06 15.76
C SER A 10 -21.34 37.36 16.23
N CYS A 11 -20.41 36.39 16.10
CA CYS A 11 -19.03 36.56 16.55
C CYS A 11 -18.27 37.65 15.75
N LEU A 12 -18.59 37.84 14.47
CA LEU A 12 -17.93 38.84 13.61
C LEU A 12 -18.36 40.29 13.86
N LEU A 13 -19.50 40.52 14.54
CA LEU A 13 -19.97 41.87 14.88
C LEU A 13 -19.42 42.40 16.22
N SER A 14 -18.76 41.55 17.02
CA SER A 14 -18.40 41.86 18.41
C SER A 14 -17.04 42.56 18.61
N PHE A 15 -16.27 42.81 17.55
CA PHE A 15 -14.85 43.24 17.64
C PHE A 15 -14.56 44.72 17.32
N THR A 16 -15.57 45.59 17.24
CA THR A 16 -15.39 47.01 16.81
C THR A 16 -15.51 48.08 17.92
N PHE A 17 -15.64 47.69 19.19
CA PHE A 17 -15.70 48.66 20.31
C PHE A 17 -14.90 48.21 21.55
N ALA A 18 -13.63 48.62 21.66
CA ALA A 18 -12.93 48.75 22.94
C ALA A 18 -11.70 49.68 22.85
N GLY A 19 -11.68 50.75 23.64
CA GLY A 19 -10.52 51.61 23.89
C GLY A 19 -9.60 51.09 25.01
N PRO A 20 -8.52 51.82 25.37
CA PRO A 20 -7.32 51.20 25.96
C PRO A 20 -7.30 51.04 27.50
N HIS A 21 -6.74 49.90 27.90
CA HIS A 21 -5.94 49.56 29.11
C HIS A 21 -6.25 50.11 30.52
N ALA A 22 -6.26 49.16 31.47
CA ALA A 22 -5.67 49.31 32.80
C ALA A 22 -4.75 48.10 33.12
N ARG A 23 -3.57 48.35 33.70
CA ARG A 23 -2.56 47.33 34.11
C ARG A 23 -2.78 46.86 35.56
N LEU A 24 -2.33 45.64 35.92
CA LEU A 24 -1.69 45.35 37.23
C LEU A 24 -0.94 43.98 37.32
N LYS A 25 0.41 44.05 37.37
CA LYS A 25 1.44 43.23 38.10
C LYS A 25 1.19 41.72 38.36
N SER A 26 1.90 40.75 37.72
CA SER A 26 3.31 40.25 37.93
C SER A 26 3.49 39.23 39.08
N PRO A 27 4.19 38.07 38.92
CA PRO A 27 5.69 38.08 38.94
C PRO A 27 6.50 36.97 38.17
N LYS A 28 7.74 37.34 37.76
CA LYS A 28 9.04 36.62 37.66
C LYS A 28 9.20 35.16 37.09
N ARG A 29 10.01 35.07 35.98
CA ARG A 29 11.16 34.16 35.62
C ARG A 29 11.07 32.64 35.95
N ARG A 30 11.56 31.66 35.16
CA ARG A 30 12.48 31.49 33.96
C ARG A 30 12.45 29.95 33.62
N PRO A 31 13.15 29.40 32.59
CA PRO A 31 13.27 29.73 31.16
C PRO A 31 12.94 28.52 30.21
N LYS A 32 13.03 28.74 28.88
CA LYS A 32 13.04 27.74 27.77
C LYS A 32 11.81 26.82 27.60
N ASN A 33 11.10 26.98 26.49
CA ASN A 33 10.55 25.88 25.69
C ASN A 33 10.30 26.33 24.25
N ALA A 34 10.26 25.37 23.32
CA ALA A 34 10.10 25.59 21.88
C ALA A 34 8.63 25.56 21.44
N ALA A 35 8.32 26.41 20.45
CA ALA A 35 7.06 26.53 19.69
C ALA A 35 7.37 27.51 18.53
N LEU A 36 6.85 27.41 17.30
CA LEU A 36 5.67 26.70 16.81
C LEU A 36 5.74 26.53 15.26
N THR A 37 4.61 26.07 14.68
CA THR A 37 4.18 26.08 13.25
C THR A 37 4.42 24.74 12.54
N GLU A 38 3.52 23.76 12.49
CA GLU A 38 2.03 23.73 12.55
C GLU A 38 1.32 24.47 11.40
N ILE A 39 1.04 23.75 10.30
CA ILE A 39 0.17 24.16 9.20
C ILE A 39 -0.64 22.94 8.70
N LEU A 40 -1.95 23.13 8.49
CA LEU A 40 -2.94 22.21 7.86
C LEU A 40 -3.50 21.04 8.68
N THR A 41 -4.08 21.34 9.85
CA THR A 41 -5.30 20.62 10.31
C THR A 41 -6.54 21.33 9.75
N THR A 42 -7.28 20.69 8.83
CA THR A 42 -8.57 21.23 8.35
C THR A 42 -9.67 20.93 9.36
N SER A 43 -9.96 21.89 10.23
CA SER A 43 -11.07 21.82 11.20
C SER A 43 -12.44 21.93 10.52
N GLY A 44 -12.89 20.87 9.86
CA GLY A 44 -14.29 20.68 9.50
C GLY A 44 -15.07 20.17 10.71
N SER A 45 -15.97 20.98 11.27
CA SER A 45 -16.73 20.62 12.47
C SER A 45 -17.86 19.62 12.19
N SER A 46 -17.51 18.35 11.96
CA SER A 46 -18.44 17.23 12.11
C SER A 46 -18.46 16.78 13.57
N ASN A 47 -19.45 17.25 14.35
CA ASN A 47 -19.73 16.69 15.67
C ASN A 47 -20.35 15.28 15.52
N SER A 48 -19.51 14.30 15.22
CA SER A 48 -19.73 12.89 15.46
C SER A 48 -18.67 12.39 16.44
N THR A 49 -18.69 12.97 17.65
CA THR A 49 -17.86 12.52 18.78
C THR A 49 -18.37 11.18 19.32
N PHE A 50 -18.12 10.13 18.54
CA PHE A 50 -18.05 8.76 19.01
C PHE A 50 -16.63 8.26 18.73
N SER A 51 -15.64 8.87 19.38
CA SER A 51 -14.42 8.15 19.72
C SER A 51 -14.85 7.06 20.69
N PRO A 52 -14.78 5.77 20.32
CA PRO A 52 -15.20 4.70 21.21
C PRO A 52 -14.25 4.71 22.41
N VAL A 53 -14.79 4.87 23.62
CA VAL A 53 -13.98 4.75 24.84
C VAL A 53 -13.80 3.26 25.13
N ALA A 54 -12.94 2.63 24.33
CA ALA A 54 -12.52 1.25 24.52
C ALA A 54 -11.41 1.21 25.57
N VAL A 55 -11.52 0.30 26.53
CA VAL A 55 -10.42 -0.03 27.44
C VAL A 55 -9.85 -1.35 26.97
N ALA A 56 -8.60 -1.32 26.51
CA ALA A 56 -7.88 -2.51 26.08
C ALA A 56 -7.91 -3.59 27.20
N PRO A 57 -8.24 -4.86 26.89
CA PRO A 57 -8.32 -5.92 27.90
C PRO A 57 -6.97 -6.21 28.60
N LYS A 58 -5.86 -5.81 27.98
CA LYS A 58 -4.51 -5.77 28.53
C LYS A 58 -3.91 -4.40 28.19
N SER A 59 -3.31 -3.72 29.16
CA SER A 59 -2.60 -2.46 28.91
C SER A 59 -1.34 -2.68 28.08
N ASN A 60 -1.05 -1.77 27.15
CA ASN A 60 0.24 -1.66 26.46
C ASN A 60 0.67 -2.84 25.56
N ILE A 61 -0.25 -3.73 25.13
CA ILE A 61 0.08 -4.84 24.19
C ILE A 61 -0.29 -4.56 22.72
N PHE A 62 -1.09 -3.52 22.48
CA PHE A 62 -1.58 -3.14 21.13
C PHE A 62 -0.83 -1.93 20.56
N ILE A 63 0.17 -1.40 21.28
CA ILE A 63 1.00 -0.27 20.86
C ILE A 63 2.48 -0.65 20.94
N SER A 64 3.28 -0.09 20.02
CA SER A 64 4.74 -0.22 20.06
C SER A 64 5.31 0.52 21.28
N LEU A 65 6.49 0.09 21.74
CA LEU A 65 7.28 0.84 22.73
C LEU A 65 7.53 2.27 22.23
N THR A 66 7.53 3.22 23.17
CA THR A 66 8.06 4.58 22.90
C THR A 66 9.58 4.54 22.75
N ASP A 67 10.16 5.55 22.12
CA ASP A 67 11.62 5.65 21.95
C ASP A 67 12.37 5.68 23.29
N ASP A 68 11.80 6.35 24.30
CA ASP A 68 12.34 6.38 25.66
C ASP A 68 12.28 4.98 26.33
N GLU A 69 11.21 4.20 26.12
CA GLU A 69 11.09 2.83 26.62
C GLU A 69 12.05 1.87 25.90
N ALA A 70 12.15 1.96 24.57
CA ALA A 70 13.08 1.16 23.78
C ALA A 70 14.53 1.46 24.17
N ALA A 71 14.91 2.73 24.26
CA ALA A 71 16.24 3.15 24.72
C ALA A 71 16.52 2.69 26.17
N ALA A 72 15.52 2.71 27.06
CA ALA A 72 15.67 2.21 28.42
C ALA A 72 15.87 0.68 28.47
N VAL A 73 15.15 -0.09 27.64
CA VAL A 73 15.32 -1.55 27.51
C VAL A 73 16.72 -1.90 26.97
N ILE A 74 17.16 -1.20 25.92
CA ILE A 74 18.49 -1.37 25.32
C ILE A 74 19.58 -1.03 26.35
N GLY A 75 19.46 0.13 27.01
CA GLY A 75 20.39 0.54 28.07
C GLY A 75 20.43 -0.41 29.26
N PHE A 76 19.29 -1.01 29.63
CA PHE A 76 19.21 -2.06 30.63
C PHE A 76 19.97 -3.31 30.19
N LEU A 77 19.75 -3.80 28.97
CA LEU A 77 20.41 -4.99 28.43
C LEU A 77 21.93 -4.81 28.28
N HIS A 78 22.40 -3.67 27.76
CA HIS A 78 23.83 -3.37 27.64
C HIS A 78 24.57 -3.27 28.98
N ASN A 79 23.87 -3.02 30.08
CA ASN A 79 24.46 -2.98 31.42
C ASN A 79 24.62 -4.38 32.05
N GLN A 80 24.05 -5.44 31.45
CA GLN A 80 24.19 -6.82 31.91
C GLN A 80 25.51 -7.39 31.37
N THR A 81 26.58 -7.26 32.17
CA THR A 81 27.95 -7.69 31.80
C THR A 81 28.08 -9.16 31.40
N GLU A 82 27.17 -9.99 31.89
CA GLU A 82 27.06 -11.43 31.66
C GLU A 82 26.43 -11.80 30.32
N LEU A 83 25.65 -10.90 29.70
CA LEU A 83 25.05 -11.14 28.38
C LEU A 83 26.06 -10.98 27.24
N ASN A 84 27.15 -10.23 27.47
CA ASN A 84 28.23 -9.98 26.50
C ASN A 84 27.71 -9.74 25.06
N LEU A 85 26.76 -8.83 24.90
CA LEU A 85 26.01 -8.59 23.65
C LEU A 85 26.90 -8.20 22.45
N THR A 86 28.18 -7.90 22.68
CA THR A 86 29.21 -7.67 21.66
C THR A 86 29.87 -8.95 21.13
N ALA A 87 29.66 -10.11 21.76
CA ALA A 87 30.21 -11.38 21.31
C ALA A 87 29.23 -12.09 20.38
N ALA A 88 29.54 -12.12 19.09
CA ALA A 88 28.70 -12.76 18.07
C ALA A 88 28.54 -14.30 18.23
N ALA A 89 29.24 -14.94 19.17
CA ALA A 89 28.96 -16.33 19.57
C ALA A 89 27.66 -16.47 20.41
N ASP A 90 27.20 -15.37 21.02
CA ASP A 90 25.93 -15.27 21.75
C ASP A 90 24.85 -14.48 20.97
N ALA A 91 25.15 -14.04 19.74
CA ALA A 91 24.18 -13.42 18.86
C ALA A 91 23.10 -14.42 18.42
N GLY A 92 21.85 -13.99 18.41
CA GLY A 92 20.68 -14.83 18.10
C GLY A 92 19.92 -15.36 19.32
N ALA A 93 20.21 -14.86 20.52
CA ALA A 93 19.43 -15.11 21.74
C ALA A 93 18.22 -14.16 21.87
N TYR A 94 17.03 -14.68 22.18
CA TYR A 94 15.84 -13.88 22.48
C TYR A 94 15.52 -13.81 23.97
N PHE A 95 15.21 -12.61 24.46
CA PHE A 95 14.90 -12.34 25.86
C PHE A 95 13.57 -11.63 26.04
N ILE A 96 12.88 -11.91 27.14
CA ILE A 96 11.82 -11.07 27.69
C ILE A 96 12.49 -10.09 28.65
N VAL A 97 12.11 -8.80 28.60
CA VAL A 97 12.57 -7.77 29.54
C VAL A 97 11.35 -7.10 30.18
N GLY A 98 11.31 -7.05 31.51
CA GLY A 98 10.21 -6.42 32.22
C GLY A 98 10.25 -6.58 33.74
N PRO A 99 9.29 -5.99 34.49
CA PRO A 99 8.21 -5.14 33.99
C PRO A 99 8.71 -3.80 33.42
N LEU A 100 7.87 -3.17 32.60
CA LEU A 100 8.07 -1.82 32.07
C LEU A 100 7.20 -0.79 32.86
N PRO A 101 7.60 0.49 32.92
CA PRO A 101 8.88 1.04 32.44
C PRO A 101 10.07 0.52 33.27
N ILE A 102 11.27 0.56 32.68
CA ILE A 102 12.49 0.01 33.29
C ILE A 102 12.74 0.61 34.69
N SER A 103 13.00 -0.27 35.64
CA SER A 103 13.16 0.05 37.06
C SER A 103 14.09 -0.95 37.75
N ASN A 104 14.41 -0.74 39.03
CA ASN A 104 15.17 -1.71 39.84
C ASN A 104 14.46 -3.06 40.04
N ALA A 105 13.18 -3.17 39.67
CA ALA A 105 12.43 -4.43 39.67
C ALA A 105 12.44 -5.13 38.30
N SER A 106 12.96 -4.49 37.26
CA SER A 106 13.03 -5.05 35.92
C SER A 106 14.14 -6.10 35.84
N THR A 107 13.78 -7.25 35.28
CA THR A 107 14.65 -8.41 35.03
C THR A 107 14.62 -8.76 33.56
N TYR A 108 15.50 -9.66 33.13
CA TYR A 108 15.40 -10.34 31.85
C TYR A 108 15.39 -11.86 32.04
N GLU A 109 14.74 -12.57 31.13
CA GLU A 109 14.72 -14.04 31.06
C GLU A 109 14.76 -14.52 29.62
N SER A 110 15.22 -15.75 29.38
CA SER A 110 15.28 -16.34 28.03
C SER A 110 13.87 -16.67 27.53
N LEU A 111 13.59 -16.43 26.24
CA LEU A 111 12.29 -16.69 25.61
C LEU A 111 12.11 -18.18 25.22
N ASP A 112 12.77 -19.11 25.92
CA ASP A 112 12.86 -20.53 25.55
C ASP A 112 11.48 -21.20 25.44
N TRP A 113 10.52 -20.79 26.29
CA TRP A 113 9.18 -21.37 26.34
C TRP A 113 8.32 -21.10 25.10
N ALA A 114 8.67 -20.12 24.26
CA ALA A 114 7.98 -19.79 23.01
C ALA A 114 8.66 -20.40 21.77
N THR A 115 9.46 -21.46 21.97
CA THR A 115 10.22 -22.17 20.93
C THR A 115 10.03 -23.68 21.10
N THR A 116 9.92 -24.45 20.00
CA THR A 116 9.79 -25.93 20.10
C THR A 116 11.13 -26.60 20.37
N SER A 117 12.22 -25.97 19.94
CA SER A 117 13.60 -26.36 20.25
C SER A 117 13.95 -26.29 21.75
N GLY A 118 13.15 -25.59 22.56
CA GLY A 118 13.43 -25.35 23.99
C GLY A 118 14.64 -24.44 24.24
N SER A 119 15.03 -23.66 23.24
CA SER A 119 16.18 -22.75 23.25
C SER A 119 15.83 -21.50 22.45
N ALA A 120 15.91 -20.33 23.08
CA ALA A 120 15.81 -19.04 22.41
C ALA A 120 17.09 -18.64 21.65
N LYS A 121 18.10 -19.52 21.56
CA LYS A 121 19.35 -19.33 20.81
C LYS A 121 19.38 -20.19 19.54
N ILE A 122 19.76 -19.57 18.43
CA ILE A 122 20.02 -20.22 17.14
C ILE A 122 21.37 -19.76 16.57
N ARG A 123 22.07 -20.63 15.85
CA ARG A 123 23.35 -20.33 15.21
C ARG A 123 23.12 -19.46 13.97
N ASN A 124 23.68 -18.26 13.96
CA ASN A 124 23.72 -17.42 12.75
C ASN A 124 24.90 -17.85 11.86
N TYR A 125 24.61 -18.39 10.68
CA TYR A 125 25.63 -18.76 9.68
C TYR A 125 26.02 -17.60 8.76
N ASN A 126 25.18 -16.56 8.65
CA ASN A 126 25.49 -15.31 7.95
C ASN A 126 25.80 -14.16 8.94
N ALA A 127 26.68 -14.42 9.91
CA ALA A 127 27.03 -13.47 10.97
C ALA A 127 28.07 -12.41 10.55
N ASP A 128 28.62 -12.54 9.33
CA ASP A 128 29.80 -11.80 8.84
C ASP A 128 29.54 -11.22 7.43
N ASP A 129 28.36 -10.65 7.22
CA ASP A 129 27.84 -10.20 5.92
C ASP A 129 28.78 -9.22 5.17
N ASP A 130 29.36 -8.25 5.88
CA ASP A 130 30.39 -7.34 5.35
C ASP A 130 31.62 -8.09 4.80
N LEU A 131 32.07 -9.13 5.50
CA LEU A 131 33.21 -9.96 5.08
C LEU A 131 32.83 -10.86 3.90
N LEU A 132 31.56 -11.31 3.84
CA LEU A 132 31.05 -12.10 2.73
C LEU A 132 30.96 -11.27 1.44
N THR A 133 30.49 -10.04 1.55
CA THR A 133 30.45 -9.07 0.45
C THR A 133 31.86 -8.77 -0.07
N GLN A 134 32.82 -8.50 0.83
CA GLN A 134 34.22 -8.32 0.43
C GLN A 134 34.81 -9.58 -0.23
N TRP A 135 34.52 -10.78 0.30
CA TRP A 135 34.96 -12.04 -0.30
C TRP A 135 34.42 -12.25 -1.72
N ASN A 136 33.16 -11.88 -1.97
CA ASN A 136 32.56 -11.96 -3.31
C ASN A 136 33.30 -11.05 -4.31
N PHE A 137 33.72 -9.84 -3.90
CA PHE A 137 34.56 -8.97 -4.73
C PHE A 137 35.98 -9.50 -4.90
N ASP A 138 36.62 -10.03 -3.85
CA ASP A 138 37.95 -10.62 -3.93
C ASP A 138 37.98 -11.83 -4.88
N VAL A 139 36.99 -12.72 -4.81
CA VAL A 139 36.80 -13.83 -5.75
C VAL A 139 36.62 -13.31 -7.17
N THR A 140 35.78 -12.29 -7.37
CA THR A 140 35.53 -11.67 -8.68
C THR A 140 36.81 -11.06 -9.26
N ALA A 141 37.63 -10.41 -8.44
CA ALA A 141 38.93 -9.86 -8.84
C ALA A 141 39.88 -10.95 -9.37
N THR A 142 39.80 -12.20 -8.87
CA THR A 142 40.59 -13.32 -9.42
C THR A 142 40.17 -13.76 -10.83
N VAL A 143 39.00 -13.32 -11.32
CA VAL A 143 38.43 -13.64 -12.65
C VAL A 143 37.92 -12.40 -13.40
N ALA A 144 38.39 -11.20 -13.05
CA ALA A 144 37.86 -9.93 -13.58
C ALA A 144 37.96 -9.82 -15.12
N ASP A 145 38.97 -10.44 -15.73
CA ASP A 145 39.11 -10.57 -17.19
C ASP A 145 38.01 -11.43 -17.82
N ILE A 146 37.63 -12.53 -17.17
CA ILE A 146 36.51 -13.37 -17.61
C ILE A 146 35.18 -12.65 -17.42
N VAL A 147 34.98 -11.98 -16.28
CA VAL A 147 33.75 -11.23 -15.99
C VAL A 147 33.57 -10.08 -16.97
N LEU A 148 34.64 -9.36 -17.30
CA LEU A 148 34.61 -8.31 -18.32
C LEU A 148 34.34 -8.86 -19.73
N ASP A 149 34.94 -10.00 -20.11
CA ASP A 149 34.82 -10.59 -21.45
C ASP A 149 33.52 -11.38 -21.69
N LEU A 150 32.96 -11.98 -20.64
CA LEU A 150 31.68 -12.70 -20.70
C LEU A 150 30.51 -11.77 -20.41
N LEU A 151 30.56 -11.01 -19.31
CA LEU A 151 29.42 -10.26 -18.80
C LEU A 151 29.44 -8.78 -19.23
N ASN A 152 30.56 -8.24 -19.70
CA ASN A 152 30.74 -6.83 -20.07
C ASN A 152 30.41 -5.87 -18.91
N GLY A 153 31.18 -5.97 -17.83
CA GLY A 153 31.05 -5.14 -16.63
C GLY A 153 32.04 -5.51 -15.53
N THR A 154 31.90 -4.88 -14.36
CA THR A 154 32.73 -5.10 -13.17
C THR A 154 31.90 -5.24 -11.89
N ALA A 155 32.47 -5.96 -10.93
CA ALA A 155 32.13 -5.93 -9.50
C ALA A 155 33.44 -6.02 -8.71
N THR A 156 33.77 -4.95 -7.99
CA THR A 156 35.06 -4.68 -7.34
C THR A 156 34.91 -4.02 -5.95
N GLY A 157 33.69 -3.66 -5.54
CA GLY A 157 33.41 -2.88 -4.34
C GLY A 157 33.51 -1.37 -4.56
N SER A 158 33.29 -0.91 -5.80
CA SER A 158 33.40 0.49 -6.24
C SER A 158 32.03 1.07 -6.57
N ASP A 159 31.81 2.37 -6.31
CA ASP A 159 30.59 3.11 -6.67
C ASP A 159 30.28 3.07 -8.20
N ASP A 160 31.31 2.84 -9.02
CA ASP A 160 31.23 2.73 -10.49
C ASP A 160 30.96 1.29 -10.99
N ASP A 161 30.74 0.31 -10.10
CA ASP A 161 30.47 -1.08 -10.51
C ASP A 161 29.13 -1.26 -11.23
N THR A 162 29.06 -2.31 -12.03
CA THR A 162 27.89 -2.58 -12.90
C THR A 162 27.08 -3.80 -12.49
N PHE A 163 27.55 -4.54 -11.48
CA PHE A 163 26.90 -5.73 -10.97
C PHE A 163 26.87 -5.77 -9.45
N ASP A 164 25.79 -6.29 -8.88
CA ASP A 164 25.76 -6.89 -7.55
C ASP A 164 26.07 -8.40 -7.62
N ILE A 165 26.45 -8.98 -6.48
CA ILE A 165 26.75 -10.41 -6.33
C ILE A 165 25.88 -10.98 -5.20
N LEU A 166 24.67 -11.38 -5.56
CA LEU A 166 23.69 -11.98 -4.65
C LEU A 166 23.56 -13.49 -4.91
N GLY A 167 23.28 -14.23 -3.84
CA GLY A 167 23.30 -15.69 -3.83
C GLY A 167 22.00 -16.35 -3.36
N ILE A 168 22.15 -17.53 -2.77
CA ILE A 168 21.07 -18.33 -2.19
C ILE A 168 20.70 -17.83 -0.78
N ASP A 169 19.40 -17.89 -0.47
CA ASP A 169 18.84 -17.81 0.88
C ASP A 169 17.79 -18.91 1.02
N PRO A 170 17.90 -19.86 1.97
CA PRO A 170 18.95 -19.96 3.00
C PRO A 170 20.29 -20.50 2.46
N LEU A 171 21.36 -20.27 3.24
CA LEU A 171 22.66 -20.88 3.03
C LEU A 171 22.56 -22.41 3.12
N TRP A 172 23.33 -23.12 2.29
CA TRP A 172 23.31 -24.59 2.28
C TRP A 172 24.24 -25.17 3.33
N MET A 173 23.77 -26.20 4.04
CA MET A 173 24.57 -27.01 4.94
C MET A 173 24.81 -28.38 4.28
N GLU A 174 26.05 -28.64 3.85
CA GLU A 174 26.46 -29.89 3.20
C GLU A 174 27.45 -30.67 4.08
N GLU A 175 27.27 -31.98 4.23
CA GLU A 175 28.30 -32.84 4.80
C GLU A 175 29.35 -33.17 3.73
N ILE A 176 30.57 -32.64 3.88
CA ILE A 176 31.69 -32.85 2.94
C ILE A 176 32.88 -33.42 3.71
N ASP A 177 33.36 -34.59 3.27
CA ASP A 177 34.45 -35.35 3.90
C ASP A 177 34.19 -35.70 5.39
N GLY A 178 32.93 -35.75 5.82
CA GLY A 178 32.52 -36.02 7.21
C GLY A 178 32.54 -34.80 8.13
N GLU A 179 32.70 -33.60 7.58
CA GLU A 179 32.53 -32.32 8.29
C GLU A 179 31.35 -31.53 7.69
N GLU A 180 30.56 -30.88 8.54
CA GLU A 180 29.51 -29.94 8.13
C GLU A 180 30.15 -28.68 7.52
N ARG A 181 29.74 -28.32 6.31
CA ARG A 181 30.21 -27.14 5.58
C ARG A 181 29.06 -26.16 5.31
N VAL A 182 29.37 -24.88 5.44
CA VAL A 182 28.50 -23.78 5.03
C VAL A 182 28.83 -23.44 3.58
N ILE A 183 27.85 -23.63 2.71
CA ILE A 183 27.98 -23.53 1.27
C ILE A 183 27.15 -22.36 0.77
N LEU A 184 27.77 -21.52 -0.05
CA LEU A 184 27.12 -20.42 -0.75
C LEU A 184 27.23 -20.62 -2.27
N TRP A 185 26.13 -20.39 -2.97
CA TRP A 185 26.09 -20.20 -4.41
C TRP A 185 25.74 -18.74 -4.71
N ASN A 186 26.54 -18.09 -5.55
CA ASN A 186 26.34 -16.71 -5.97
C ASN A 186 26.12 -16.60 -7.48
N THR A 187 25.47 -15.53 -7.92
CA THR A 187 25.45 -15.09 -9.33
C THR A 187 25.60 -13.57 -9.43
N TYR A 188 25.80 -13.08 -10.66
CA TYR A 188 25.96 -11.67 -10.97
C TYR A 188 24.63 -11.11 -11.46
N TRP A 189 24.15 -10.06 -10.80
CA TRP A 189 22.95 -9.30 -11.15
C TRP A 189 23.40 -7.94 -11.68
N ARG A 190 22.77 -7.44 -12.75
CA ARG A 190 23.21 -6.18 -13.37
C ARG A 190 22.38 -5.01 -12.86
N PHE A 191 23.06 -4.00 -12.33
CA PHE A 191 22.42 -2.74 -11.98
C PHE A 191 21.75 -2.08 -13.20
N PRO A 192 20.48 -1.64 -13.09
CA PRO A 192 19.85 -0.74 -14.04
C PRO A 192 20.71 0.51 -14.26
N SER A 193 20.96 0.87 -15.53
CA SER A 193 21.95 1.90 -15.87
C SER A 193 21.45 2.92 -16.90
N GLY A 194 22.16 4.05 -17.00
CA GLY A 194 21.77 5.17 -17.86
C GLY A 194 20.41 5.74 -17.47
N LYS A 195 19.51 5.92 -18.45
CA LYS A 195 18.16 6.45 -18.19
C LYS A 195 17.24 5.48 -17.41
N TYR A 196 17.66 4.24 -17.17
CA TYR A 196 16.88 3.24 -16.44
C TYR A 196 17.31 3.05 -14.98
N ALA A 197 18.37 3.74 -14.52
CA ALA A 197 18.88 3.68 -13.14
C ALA A 197 17.90 4.24 -12.08
N ILE A 198 16.75 4.77 -12.50
CA ILE A 198 15.65 5.19 -11.62
C ILE A 198 14.70 4.06 -11.24
N PHE A 199 14.82 2.89 -11.87
CA PHE A 199 13.95 1.73 -11.66
C PHE A 199 14.68 0.64 -10.89
N ASP A 200 13.98 0.00 -9.96
CA ASP A 200 14.44 -1.12 -9.14
C ASP A 200 14.38 -2.47 -9.89
N GLY A 201 14.76 -2.46 -11.17
CA GLY A 201 14.58 -3.57 -12.10
C GLY A 201 15.73 -4.58 -12.12
N GLU A 202 16.60 -4.58 -11.12
CA GLU A 202 17.81 -5.42 -11.07
C GLU A 202 17.48 -6.92 -11.07
N THR A 203 16.41 -7.31 -10.36
CA THR A 203 16.00 -8.71 -10.23
C THR A 203 15.55 -9.33 -11.56
N LEU A 204 15.38 -8.51 -12.62
CA LEU A 204 15.13 -8.94 -14.01
C LEU A 204 16.42 -9.14 -14.83
N LEU A 205 17.60 -8.86 -14.27
CA LEU A 205 18.88 -8.78 -14.99
C LEU A 205 19.97 -9.77 -14.49
N PRO A 206 19.68 -11.07 -14.21
CA PRO A 206 20.70 -12.06 -13.90
C PRO A 206 21.59 -12.33 -15.12
N GLN A 207 22.89 -12.58 -14.92
CA GLN A 207 23.86 -12.71 -16.03
C GLN A 207 24.33 -14.15 -16.33
N GLY A 208 23.96 -15.14 -15.52
CA GLY A 208 24.15 -16.56 -15.86
C GLY A 208 25.53 -17.17 -15.61
N LEU A 209 26.42 -16.43 -14.95
CA LEU A 209 27.66 -16.95 -14.37
C LEU A 209 27.43 -17.19 -12.87
N PHE A 210 27.85 -18.35 -12.37
CA PHE A 210 27.66 -18.73 -10.97
C PHE A 210 28.96 -19.28 -10.38
N PHE A 211 29.15 -19.13 -9.07
CA PHE A 211 30.25 -19.76 -8.34
C PHE A 211 29.80 -20.34 -7.00
N LYS A 212 30.40 -21.47 -6.63
CA LYS A 212 30.19 -22.18 -5.35
C LYS A 212 31.35 -21.85 -4.42
N SER A 213 31.06 -21.41 -3.20
CA SER A 213 32.03 -21.14 -2.14
C SER A 213 31.77 -22.01 -0.92
N ASP A 214 32.84 -22.46 -0.28
CA ASP A 214 32.83 -22.95 1.10
C ASP A 214 33.23 -21.77 2.00
N ILE A 215 32.26 -21.30 2.80
CA ILE A 215 32.38 -20.18 3.72
C ILE A 215 32.35 -20.64 5.18
N THR A 216 32.80 -21.87 5.45
CA THR A 216 32.71 -22.48 6.78
C THR A 216 33.55 -21.75 7.82
N GLY A 217 32.88 -21.12 8.78
CA GLY A 217 33.51 -20.41 9.90
C GLY A 217 33.88 -18.96 9.57
N ARG A 218 34.29 -18.20 10.59
CA ARG A 218 34.41 -16.73 10.54
C ARG A 218 35.78 -16.19 10.10
N ASP A 219 36.60 -17.04 9.50
CA ASP A 219 37.96 -16.71 9.07
C ASP A 219 38.03 -16.81 7.54
N SER A 220 37.85 -15.66 6.88
CA SER A 220 37.80 -15.58 5.42
C SER A 220 39.09 -16.04 4.73
N SER A 221 40.22 -16.11 5.44
CA SER A 221 41.46 -16.70 4.90
C SER A 221 41.38 -18.23 4.69
N LYS A 222 40.36 -18.88 5.25
CA LYS A 222 40.07 -20.31 5.07
C LYS A 222 38.95 -20.59 4.06
N TRP A 223 38.21 -19.56 3.63
CA TRP A 223 37.17 -19.70 2.62
C TRP A 223 37.80 -20.05 1.26
N LYS A 224 37.04 -20.75 0.41
CA LYS A 224 37.54 -21.26 -0.87
C LYS A 224 36.43 -21.38 -1.90
N VAL A 225 36.76 -21.07 -3.15
CA VAL A 225 35.90 -21.36 -4.30
C VAL A 225 35.98 -22.85 -4.62
N LEU A 226 34.84 -23.53 -4.56
CA LEU A 226 34.69 -24.95 -4.88
C LEU A 226 34.44 -25.22 -6.37
N GLY A 227 34.05 -24.20 -7.13
CA GLY A 227 33.86 -24.31 -8.57
C GLY A 227 33.00 -23.20 -9.18
N TRP A 228 32.89 -23.25 -10.50
CA TRP A 228 32.12 -22.32 -11.33
C TRP A 228 31.09 -23.07 -12.16
N LEU A 229 29.94 -22.45 -12.43
CA LEU A 229 28.94 -22.97 -13.37
C LEU A 229 28.66 -21.91 -14.44
N TYR A 230 28.72 -22.31 -15.70
CA TYR A 230 28.32 -21.48 -16.82
C TYR A 230 27.78 -22.35 -17.96
N GLY A 231 26.63 -22.00 -18.52
CA GLY A 231 26.04 -22.71 -19.66
C GLY A 231 25.67 -24.18 -19.40
N ASP A 232 25.33 -24.55 -18.15
CA ASP A 232 25.05 -25.94 -17.70
C ASP A 232 26.30 -26.85 -17.69
N ILE A 233 27.50 -26.25 -17.57
CA ILE A 233 28.77 -26.95 -17.39
C ILE A 233 29.39 -26.49 -16.06
N PHE A 234 29.68 -27.44 -15.17
CA PHE A 234 30.36 -27.19 -13.91
C PHE A 234 31.88 -27.42 -14.06
N TYR A 235 32.66 -26.48 -13.53
CA TYR A 235 34.11 -26.47 -13.52
C TYR A 235 34.59 -26.55 -12.07
N SER A 236 35.41 -27.55 -11.75
CA SER A 236 35.82 -27.89 -10.38
C SER A 236 36.88 -26.94 -9.78
N SER A 237 37.40 -26.01 -10.57
CA SER A 237 38.42 -25.04 -10.15
C SER A 237 38.41 -23.81 -11.07
N THR A 238 38.94 -22.70 -10.58
CA THR A 238 39.12 -21.47 -11.36
C THR A 238 40.08 -21.69 -12.54
N GLU A 239 41.11 -22.53 -12.38
CA GLU A 239 42.05 -22.90 -13.45
C GLU A 239 41.37 -23.70 -14.56
N GLU A 240 40.48 -24.64 -14.21
CA GLU A 240 39.70 -25.40 -15.19
C GLU A 240 38.74 -24.49 -15.96
N PHE A 241 38.03 -23.59 -15.26
CA PHE A 241 37.16 -22.61 -15.88
C PHE A 241 37.92 -21.66 -16.82
N ARG A 242 39.06 -21.10 -16.38
CA ARG A 242 39.96 -20.27 -17.20
C ARG A 242 40.45 -20.99 -18.46
N LYS A 243 40.80 -22.27 -18.33
CA LYS A 243 41.23 -23.11 -19.47
C LYS A 243 40.08 -23.36 -20.45
N ALA A 244 38.86 -23.57 -19.96
CA ALA A 244 37.68 -23.74 -20.80
C ALA A 244 37.31 -22.44 -21.53
N TRP A 245 37.26 -21.32 -20.80
CA TRP A 245 37.02 -19.97 -21.34
C TRP A 245 38.02 -19.58 -22.44
N SER A 246 39.30 -19.94 -22.28
CA SER A 246 40.34 -19.70 -23.28
C SER A 246 40.22 -20.56 -24.55
N SER A 247 39.27 -21.51 -24.61
CA SER A 247 39.06 -22.37 -25.76
C SER A 247 38.29 -21.64 -26.87
N PRO A 248 38.68 -21.77 -28.16
CA PRO A 248 37.90 -21.20 -29.27
C PRO A 248 36.51 -21.85 -29.45
N GLU A 249 36.24 -22.96 -28.77
CA GLU A 249 34.93 -23.64 -28.76
C GLU A 249 34.02 -23.17 -27.61
N PHE A 250 34.47 -22.24 -26.76
CA PHE A 250 33.68 -21.75 -25.62
C PHE A 250 32.44 -20.95 -26.08
N VAL A 251 31.26 -21.43 -25.70
CA VAL A 251 29.99 -20.79 -26.06
C VAL A 251 29.69 -19.65 -25.09
N LYS A 252 29.74 -18.41 -25.59
CA LYS A 252 29.25 -17.23 -24.87
C LYS A 252 27.74 -17.08 -25.07
N TYR A 253 27.01 -16.83 -24.00
CA TYR A 253 25.56 -16.63 -24.01
C TYR A 253 25.22 -15.13 -24.10
N GLU A 254 23.98 -14.81 -24.45
CA GLU A 254 23.51 -13.44 -24.64
C GLU A 254 23.24 -12.74 -23.30
N LEU A 255 23.53 -11.43 -23.22
CA LEU A 255 23.45 -10.69 -21.96
C LEU A 255 22.08 -10.06 -21.72
N ASN A 256 21.66 -10.08 -20.46
CA ASN A 256 20.49 -9.35 -19.99
C ASN A 256 20.91 -7.89 -19.73
N LEU A 257 20.47 -6.99 -20.61
CA LEU A 257 20.79 -5.56 -20.56
C LEU A 257 19.55 -4.73 -20.24
N PRO A 258 19.69 -3.65 -19.44
CA PRO A 258 18.57 -2.78 -19.08
C PRO A 258 18.00 -2.10 -20.33
N GLY A 259 16.66 -2.05 -20.40
CA GLY A 259 15.92 -1.49 -21.51
C GLY A 259 14.58 -0.93 -21.06
N GLU A 260 13.79 -0.42 -22.01
CA GLU A 260 12.46 0.15 -21.71
C GLU A 260 11.53 -0.86 -21.01
N TRP A 261 11.74 -2.15 -21.25
CA TRP A 261 10.97 -3.27 -20.68
C TRP A 261 11.16 -3.50 -19.16
N ILE A 262 12.19 -2.93 -18.51
CA ILE A 262 12.31 -2.97 -17.04
C ILE A 262 11.63 -1.78 -16.34
N GLY A 263 11.25 -0.74 -17.09
CA GLY A 263 10.64 0.47 -16.52
C GLY A 263 9.15 0.30 -16.29
N SER A 264 8.66 0.77 -15.14
CA SER A 264 7.23 0.78 -14.77
C SER A 264 6.44 1.97 -15.33
N ASP A 265 7.10 2.85 -16.08
CA ASP A 265 6.48 3.98 -16.79
C ASP A 265 5.53 3.55 -17.92
N GLN A 266 4.68 4.47 -18.37
CA GLN A 266 3.76 4.23 -19.47
C GLN A 266 4.52 4.04 -20.80
N ILE A 267 4.31 2.89 -21.44
CA ILE A 267 4.91 2.51 -22.73
C ILE A 267 3.80 2.26 -23.76
N GLY A 268 4.09 2.53 -25.04
CA GLY A 268 3.18 2.28 -26.15
C GLY A 268 2.10 3.35 -26.36
N THR A 269 1.08 3.02 -27.15
CA THR A 269 -0.04 3.93 -27.46
C THR A 269 -1.10 3.85 -26.35
N PRO A 270 -1.48 4.97 -25.70
CA PRO A 270 -2.54 4.99 -24.70
C PRO A 270 -3.88 4.50 -25.21
N PHE A 271 -4.73 3.99 -24.32
CA PHE A 271 -6.06 3.50 -24.67
C PHE A 271 -7.02 4.66 -25.07
N PRO A 272 -8.05 4.41 -25.88
CA PRO A 272 -9.06 5.42 -26.19
C PRO A 272 -9.76 5.96 -24.93
N ALA A 273 -9.81 7.29 -24.79
CA ALA A 273 -10.41 8.02 -23.67
C ALA A 273 -9.72 7.85 -22.30
N ASP A 274 -8.50 7.32 -22.26
CA ASP A 274 -7.67 7.17 -21.05
C ASP A 274 -7.10 8.51 -20.54
N ASP A 275 -7.30 9.61 -21.28
CA ASP A 275 -7.04 10.99 -20.86
C ASP A 275 -8.15 11.57 -19.95
N ILE A 276 -9.23 10.81 -19.75
CA ILE A 276 -10.37 11.18 -18.91
C ILE A 276 -10.25 10.49 -17.54
N ALA A 277 -10.46 11.25 -16.47
CA ALA A 277 -10.39 10.71 -15.11
C ALA A 277 -11.36 9.52 -14.89
N PRO A 278 -10.89 8.39 -14.30
CA PRO A 278 -11.70 7.20 -14.09
C PRO A 278 -12.77 7.40 -12.99
N PRO A 279 -13.72 6.46 -12.84
CA PRO A 279 -14.70 6.50 -11.76
C PRO A 279 -14.05 6.56 -10.37
N LEU A 280 -14.38 7.58 -9.59
CA LEU A 280 -13.89 7.78 -8.23
C LEU A 280 -14.95 7.39 -7.20
N ALA A 281 -14.60 6.50 -6.28
CA ALA A 281 -15.42 6.22 -5.10
C ALA A 281 -15.44 7.45 -4.17
N VAL A 282 -16.62 7.80 -3.65
CA VAL A 282 -16.82 8.95 -2.75
C VAL A 282 -17.70 8.54 -1.57
N GLN A 283 -17.50 9.19 -0.42
CA GLN A 283 -18.26 8.97 0.81
C GLN A 283 -18.96 10.28 1.25
N PRO A 284 -20.11 10.66 0.65
CA PRO A 284 -20.70 12.00 0.81
C PRO A 284 -21.15 12.35 2.23
N ASP A 285 -21.63 11.35 2.97
CA ASP A 285 -22.15 11.51 4.34
C ASP A 285 -21.08 11.29 5.43
N GLY A 286 -19.80 11.13 5.05
CA GLY A 286 -18.68 10.89 5.96
C GLY A 286 -18.51 9.44 6.40
N GLN A 287 -17.51 9.19 7.24
CA GLN A 287 -17.14 7.86 7.72
C GLN A 287 -18.21 7.27 8.64
N ARG A 288 -18.51 5.97 8.45
CA ARG A 288 -19.51 5.21 9.24
C ARG A 288 -18.88 4.10 10.10
N PHE A 289 -17.57 4.22 10.33
CA PHE A 289 -16.79 3.45 11.28
C PHE A 289 -16.12 4.44 12.23
N SER A 290 -15.74 3.97 13.41
CA SER A 290 -15.01 4.75 14.41
C SER A 290 -13.67 4.09 14.71
N VAL A 291 -12.66 4.91 15.02
CA VAL A 291 -11.31 4.46 15.36
C VAL A 291 -10.85 5.19 16.63
N ASP A 292 -10.29 4.44 17.58
CA ASP A 292 -9.44 4.97 18.65
C ASP A 292 -7.99 4.68 18.25
N GLU A 293 -7.23 5.75 17.97
CA GLU A 293 -5.85 5.67 17.48
C GLU A 293 -4.83 5.46 18.60
N GLU A 294 -5.21 5.73 19.85
CA GLU A 294 -4.38 5.54 21.04
C GLU A 294 -4.45 4.07 21.47
N GLN A 295 -5.66 3.51 21.54
CA GLN A 295 -5.89 2.10 21.90
C GLN A 295 -5.84 1.14 20.70
N LYS A 296 -5.64 1.65 19.48
CA LYS A 296 -5.64 0.88 18.21
C LYS A 296 -6.91 0.03 18.03
N TYR A 297 -8.06 0.61 18.36
CA TYR A 297 -9.36 -0.06 18.36
C TYR A 297 -10.26 0.46 17.24
N VAL A 298 -11.05 -0.43 16.63
CA VAL A 298 -11.96 -0.13 15.52
C VAL A 298 -13.37 -0.66 15.83
N GLU A 299 -14.37 0.15 15.51
CA GLU A 299 -15.79 -0.21 15.52
C GLU A 299 -16.42 0.05 14.14
N TRP A 300 -16.99 -0.97 13.52
CA TRP A 300 -17.75 -0.85 12.27
C TRP A 300 -19.03 -1.70 12.32
N MET A 301 -20.19 -1.03 12.27
CA MET A 301 -21.51 -1.66 12.28
C MET A 301 -21.73 -2.56 13.51
N ASP A 302 -21.59 -3.88 13.36
CA ASP A 302 -21.71 -4.88 14.43
C ASP A 302 -20.34 -5.50 14.81
N PHE A 303 -19.25 -5.09 14.14
CA PHE A 303 -17.90 -5.57 14.38
C PHE A 303 -17.09 -4.64 15.28
N THR A 304 -16.28 -5.23 16.15
CA THR A 304 -15.25 -4.52 16.91
C THR A 304 -14.00 -5.34 17.03
N PHE A 305 -12.82 -4.72 16.96
CA PHE A 305 -11.53 -5.41 17.13
C PHE A 305 -10.41 -4.43 17.52
N TYR A 306 -9.31 -4.98 18.04
CA TYR A 306 -8.03 -4.27 18.19
C TYR A 306 -7.10 -4.64 17.04
N MET A 307 -6.19 -3.74 16.69
CA MET A 307 -5.06 -4.04 15.80
C MET A 307 -3.74 -3.86 16.55
N THR A 308 -2.73 -4.61 16.13
CA THR A 308 -1.32 -4.37 16.50
C THR A 308 -0.46 -4.45 15.24
N PHE A 309 0.79 -4.01 15.36
CA PHE A 309 1.75 -4.04 14.27
C PHE A 309 3.12 -4.49 14.78
N THR A 310 3.71 -5.50 14.14
CA THR A 310 5.00 -6.08 14.54
C THR A 310 6.05 -5.92 13.45
N ARG A 311 7.34 -5.95 13.82
CA ARG A 311 8.45 -6.00 12.86
C ARG A 311 8.36 -7.24 11.98
N ASP A 312 8.13 -8.42 12.58
CA ASP A 312 8.23 -9.69 11.87
C ASP A 312 7.05 -9.91 10.90
N THR A 313 5.81 -9.78 11.38
CA THR A 313 4.59 -10.16 10.61
C THR A 313 3.69 -8.98 10.21
N GLY A 314 4.06 -7.75 10.56
CA GLY A 314 3.28 -6.55 10.22
C GLY A 314 1.94 -6.52 10.97
N LEU A 315 0.85 -6.28 10.24
CA LEU A 315 -0.49 -6.06 10.76
C LEU A 315 -1.15 -7.34 11.29
N ARG A 316 -1.68 -7.28 12.52
CA ARG A 316 -2.43 -8.37 13.17
C ARG A 316 -3.66 -7.83 13.92
N LEU A 317 -4.71 -8.64 14.00
CA LEU A 317 -5.98 -8.32 14.63
C LEU A 317 -6.28 -9.19 15.86
N PHE A 318 -6.92 -8.60 16.87
CA PHE A 318 -7.24 -9.23 18.13
C PHE A 318 -8.67 -8.93 18.63
N ASP A 319 -9.22 -9.87 19.40
CA ASP A 319 -10.53 -9.79 20.07
C ASP A 319 -11.66 -9.40 19.10
N ILE A 320 -11.69 -10.03 17.92
CA ILE A 320 -12.67 -9.78 16.88
C ILE A 320 -14.03 -10.28 17.37
N LYS A 321 -14.94 -9.32 17.56
CA LYS A 321 -16.32 -9.56 17.96
C LYS A 321 -17.28 -9.23 16.83
N TYR A 322 -18.37 -9.97 16.78
CA TYR A 322 -19.52 -9.69 15.93
C TYR A 322 -20.79 -9.73 16.80
N LYS A 323 -21.56 -8.63 16.80
CA LYS A 323 -22.75 -8.45 17.67
C LYS A 323 -22.42 -8.60 19.16
N SER A 324 -21.30 -8.02 19.58
CA SER A 324 -20.73 -8.07 20.95
C SER A 324 -20.24 -9.44 21.44
N GLU A 325 -20.42 -10.51 20.67
CA GLU A 325 -19.87 -11.84 20.97
C GLU A 325 -18.53 -12.01 20.24
N ARG A 326 -17.53 -12.64 20.88
CA ARG A 326 -16.28 -12.97 20.19
C ARG A 326 -16.50 -14.09 19.18
N ILE A 327 -15.77 -13.99 18.07
CA ILE A 327 -15.74 -15.01 17.01
C ILE A 327 -14.32 -15.49 16.70
N ILE A 328 -13.31 -14.62 16.86
CA ILE A 328 -11.89 -14.90 16.63
C ILE A 328 -11.10 -14.14 17.70
N TYR A 329 -10.20 -14.81 18.45
CA TYR A 329 -9.33 -14.15 19.42
C TYR A 329 -8.14 -13.47 18.73
N GLU A 330 -7.52 -14.13 17.76
CA GLU A 330 -6.38 -13.65 17.00
C GLU A 330 -6.52 -13.97 15.50
N LEU A 331 -6.22 -12.99 14.65
CA LEU A 331 -6.13 -13.14 13.19
C LEU A 331 -4.90 -12.39 12.67
N GLY A 332 -3.91 -13.11 12.14
CA GLY A 332 -2.66 -12.49 11.71
C GLY A 332 -1.83 -13.34 10.77
N LEU A 333 -1.04 -12.68 9.93
CA LEU A 333 0.06 -13.31 9.22
C LEU A 333 1.05 -13.93 10.22
N GLN A 334 1.59 -15.10 9.89
CA GLN A 334 2.59 -15.82 10.67
C GLN A 334 3.92 -15.93 9.93
N GLU A 335 3.88 -16.23 8.63
CA GLU A 335 5.06 -16.33 7.77
C GLU A 335 4.68 -16.14 6.31
N ALA A 336 5.63 -15.73 5.48
CA ALA A 336 5.55 -15.94 4.04
C ALA A 336 6.79 -16.69 3.52
N ILE A 337 6.57 -17.70 2.69
CA ILE A 337 7.62 -18.40 1.95
C ILE A 337 7.51 -18.01 0.49
N ALA A 338 8.63 -17.76 -0.17
CA ALA A 338 8.74 -17.82 -1.62
C ALA A 338 9.77 -18.91 -1.98
N HIS A 339 9.29 -20.10 -2.35
CA HIS A 339 10.15 -21.22 -2.72
C HIS A 339 10.33 -21.28 -4.23
N TYR A 340 11.59 -21.28 -4.66
CA TYR A 340 12.00 -21.22 -6.07
C TYR A 340 12.33 -22.61 -6.62
N ALA A 341 12.48 -22.71 -7.94
CA ALA A 341 12.95 -23.92 -8.61
C ALA A 341 13.44 -23.62 -10.04
N GLY A 342 14.73 -23.83 -10.28
CA GLY A 342 15.34 -23.71 -11.61
C GLY A 342 16.49 -24.70 -11.82
N ASN A 343 17.03 -24.73 -13.05
CA ASN A 343 18.22 -25.52 -13.40
C ASN A 343 19.53 -24.90 -12.87
N ASP A 344 19.56 -23.59 -12.63
CA ASP A 344 20.70 -22.92 -12.02
C ASP A 344 20.67 -23.02 -10.48
N PRO A 345 21.83 -23.03 -9.81
CA PRO A 345 21.92 -23.34 -8.39
C PRO A 345 21.41 -22.21 -7.49
N VAL A 346 21.33 -20.97 -7.99
CA VAL A 346 20.82 -19.84 -7.19
C VAL A 346 19.31 -19.91 -7.10
N GLN A 347 18.60 -20.02 -8.23
CA GLN A 347 17.13 -20.20 -8.17
C GLN A 347 16.76 -21.58 -7.59
N SER A 348 17.54 -22.64 -7.84
CA SER A 348 17.31 -23.95 -7.19
C SER A 348 17.49 -23.91 -5.66
N GLY A 349 18.44 -23.12 -5.15
CA GLY A 349 18.71 -22.97 -3.73
C GLY A 349 17.88 -21.94 -2.97
N THR A 350 17.11 -21.10 -3.68
CA THR A 350 16.33 -20.01 -3.04
C THR A 350 15.02 -20.51 -2.44
N ALA A 351 14.79 -20.21 -1.17
CA ALA A 351 13.55 -20.44 -0.45
C ALA A 351 13.37 -19.42 0.67
N TYR A 352 13.10 -18.16 0.32
CA TYR A 352 12.95 -17.06 1.28
C TYR A 352 11.89 -17.36 2.35
N MET A 353 12.17 -16.88 3.56
CA MET A 353 11.23 -16.81 4.68
C MET A 353 11.09 -15.34 5.10
N ASP A 354 10.05 -14.66 4.61
CA ASP A 354 9.99 -13.19 4.60
C ASP A 354 9.99 -12.56 6.02
N THR A 355 9.59 -13.27 7.09
CA THR A 355 9.74 -12.72 8.45
C THR A 355 11.19 -12.54 8.88
N PHE A 356 12.16 -13.22 8.24
CA PHE A 356 13.58 -12.98 8.42
C PHE A 356 13.94 -11.51 8.13
N TYR A 357 13.47 -10.99 7.00
CA TYR A 357 13.59 -9.59 6.59
C TYR A 357 12.63 -8.70 7.39
N GLY A 358 11.41 -9.19 7.62
CA GLY A 358 10.36 -8.61 8.46
C GLY A 358 9.36 -7.78 7.66
N PHE A 359 8.07 -8.06 7.82
CA PHE A 359 7.01 -7.34 7.10
C PHE A 359 6.87 -5.87 7.51
N GLY A 360 7.22 -5.50 8.74
CA GLY A 360 7.11 -4.14 9.27
C GLY A 360 8.10 -3.13 8.67
N PRO A 361 9.41 -3.44 8.59
CA PRO A 361 10.41 -2.58 7.96
C PRO A 361 10.09 -2.17 6.52
N TYR A 362 9.52 -3.07 5.72
CA TYR A 362 9.16 -2.82 4.32
C TYR A 362 7.71 -2.33 4.14
N ALA A 363 7.03 -1.96 5.23
CA ALA A 363 5.66 -1.46 5.21
C ALA A 363 5.60 0.06 4.99
N PHE A 364 5.91 0.49 3.75
CA PHE A 364 6.03 1.89 3.38
C PHE A 364 4.70 2.68 3.36
N GLU A 365 4.79 3.98 3.08
CA GLU A 365 3.65 4.90 2.99
C GLU A 365 2.72 4.57 1.81
N LEU A 366 1.42 4.41 2.09
CA LEU A 366 0.41 4.13 1.07
C LEU A 366 -0.01 5.40 0.32
N VAL A 367 -0.18 5.31 -1.00
CA VAL A 367 -0.54 6.44 -1.87
C VAL A 367 -2.06 6.64 -1.91
N PRO A 368 -2.60 7.76 -1.37
CA PRO A 368 -4.04 7.99 -1.34
C PRO A 368 -4.63 8.18 -2.75
N GLY A 369 -5.68 7.42 -3.05
CA GLY A 369 -6.32 7.38 -4.37
C GLY A 369 -5.80 6.27 -5.30
N TYR A 370 -4.69 5.61 -4.95
CA TYR A 370 -4.14 4.48 -5.68
C TYR A 370 -4.22 3.21 -4.81
N ASP A 371 -3.45 3.12 -3.72
CA ASP A 371 -3.46 1.97 -2.82
C ASP A 371 -4.76 1.83 -2.04
N CYS A 372 -5.37 2.97 -1.67
CA CYS A 372 -6.65 3.02 -0.96
C CYS A 372 -7.50 4.21 -1.46
N PRO A 373 -8.85 4.17 -1.35
CA PRO A 373 -9.71 5.28 -1.72
C PRO A 373 -9.31 6.61 -1.05
N THR A 374 -9.51 7.74 -1.72
CA THR A 374 -9.09 9.08 -1.24
C THR A 374 -9.74 9.53 0.07
N TYR A 375 -10.83 8.89 0.51
CA TYR A 375 -11.55 9.17 1.77
C TYR A 375 -11.17 8.21 2.92
N SER A 376 -10.19 7.33 2.73
CA SER A 376 -9.73 6.38 3.75
C SER A 376 -9.18 7.11 4.98
N ARG A 377 -9.34 6.51 6.16
CA ARG A 377 -8.52 6.89 7.33
C ARG A 377 -7.18 6.19 7.18
N PHE A 378 -6.09 6.93 7.34
CA PHE A 378 -4.74 6.36 7.34
C PHE A 378 -4.14 6.44 8.76
N LEU A 379 -3.39 5.41 9.15
CA LEU A 379 -2.70 5.31 10.42
C LEU A 379 -1.20 5.05 10.18
N ASN A 380 -0.37 5.55 11.10
CA ASN A 380 1.07 5.31 11.12
C ASN A 380 1.40 4.02 11.86
N THR A 381 2.52 3.40 11.49
CA THR A 381 3.10 2.22 12.14
C THR A 381 4.54 2.52 12.55
N THR A 382 5.01 1.94 13.65
CA THR A 382 6.39 2.10 14.13
C THR A 382 6.98 0.73 14.41
N PHE A 383 8.16 0.47 13.84
CA PHE A 383 9.00 -0.67 14.17
C PHE A 383 10.34 -0.19 14.76
N HIS A 384 11.04 -1.07 15.45
CA HIS A 384 12.37 -0.80 16.01
C HIS A 384 13.36 -1.85 15.49
N ALA A 385 14.48 -1.42 14.93
CA ALA A 385 15.56 -2.26 14.42
C ALA A 385 16.87 -1.46 14.40
N SER A 386 18.02 -2.13 14.60
CA SER A 386 19.36 -1.50 14.60
C SER A 386 19.41 -0.23 15.45
N GLU A 387 18.96 -0.36 16.71
CA GLU A 387 18.85 0.70 17.72
C GLU A 387 17.98 1.92 17.34
N ILE A 388 17.25 1.87 16.22
CA ILE A 388 16.47 2.97 15.68
C ILE A 388 14.98 2.58 15.60
N SER A 389 14.13 3.41 16.21
CA SER A 389 12.69 3.40 15.94
C SER A 389 12.39 4.14 14.65
N THR A 390 11.73 3.50 13.69
CA THR A 390 11.31 4.12 12.43
C THR A 390 9.79 4.07 12.30
N THR A 391 9.18 5.23 12.06
CA THR A 391 7.74 5.38 11.84
C THR A 391 7.42 5.54 10.36
N HIS A 392 6.71 4.56 9.81
CA HIS A 392 6.11 4.67 8.47
C HIS A 392 4.79 5.42 8.57
N ARG A 393 4.66 6.47 7.75
CA ARG A 393 3.46 7.31 7.70
C ARG A 393 2.40 6.66 6.83
N ASN A 394 1.14 6.76 7.22
CA ASN A 394 0.00 6.31 6.42
C ASN A 394 0.10 4.85 5.91
N ASN A 395 0.79 3.94 6.61
CA ASN A 395 0.98 2.56 6.16
C ASN A 395 -0.27 1.67 6.29
N ILE A 396 -1.15 1.96 7.25
CA ILE A 396 -2.42 1.25 7.40
C ILE A 396 -3.53 2.15 6.88
N CYS A 397 -4.43 1.64 6.04
CA CYS A 397 -5.64 2.36 5.63
C CYS A 397 -6.92 1.61 6.00
N LEU A 398 -7.95 2.38 6.36
CA LEU A 398 -9.29 1.90 6.73
C LEU A 398 -10.33 2.59 5.86
N PHE A 399 -11.18 1.82 5.20
CA PHE A 399 -12.24 2.38 4.35
C PHE A 399 -13.45 1.45 4.24
N GLU A 400 -14.62 2.05 4.02
CA GLU A 400 -15.78 1.33 3.48
C GLU A 400 -15.75 1.39 1.95
N SER A 401 -16.18 0.34 1.28
CA SER A 401 -16.40 0.33 -0.17
C SER A 401 -17.69 -0.44 -0.54
N ASP A 402 -18.30 -0.07 -1.66
CA ASP A 402 -19.32 -0.91 -2.30
C ASP A 402 -18.59 -2.04 -3.05
N ALA A 403 -18.99 -3.29 -2.81
CA ALA A 403 -18.30 -4.45 -3.40
C ALA A 403 -18.51 -4.59 -4.92
N GLY A 404 -19.33 -3.73 -5.54
CA GLY A 404 -19.64 -3.77 -6.97
C GLY A 404 -20.72 -4.81 -7.36
N TYR A 405 -21.20 -5.58 -6.39
CA TYR A 405 -22.32 -6.51 -6.53
C TYR A 405 -23.25 -6.45 -5.31
N LEU A 406 -24.49 -6.90 -5.46
CA LEU A 406 -25.48 -6.86 -4.39
C LEU A 406 -25.29 -8.01 -3.39
N MET A 407 -25.50 -7.72 -2.11
CA MET A 407 -25.41 -8.70 -1.01
C MET A 407 -26.47 -9.79 -1.17
N GLN A 408 -27.67 -9.39 -1.54
CA GLN A 408 -28.77 -10.27 -1.91
C GLN A 408 -29.76 -9.55 -2.82
N ARG A 409 -30.41 -10.30 -3.71
CA ARG A 409 -31.50 -9.81 -4.56
C ARG A 409 -32.53 -10.90 -4.81
N HIS A 410 -33.81 -10.52 -4.87
CA HIS A 410 -34.89 -11.42 -5.28
C HIS A 410 -35.94 -10.67 -6.10
N SER A 411 -36.54 -11.33 -7.09
CA SER A 411 -37.49 -10.76 -8.04
C SER A 411 -38.64 -11.75 -8.27
N THR A 412 -39.87 -11.25 -8.28
CA THR A 412 -41.10 -12.02 -8.58
C THR A 412 -41.93 -11.28 -9.62
N SER A 413 -43.14 -11.74 -9.95
CA SER A 413 -44.09 -10.99 -10.79
C SER A 413 -44.74 -9.79 -10.08
N GLN A 414 -44.51 -9.60 -8.78
CA GLN A 414 -45.20 -8.61 -7.94
C GLN A 414 -44.25 -7.68 -7.17
N TYR A 415 -43.00 -8.09 -6.94
CA TYR A 415 -42.02 -7.27 -6.22
C TYR A 415 -40.57 -7.61 -6.55
N LEU A 416 -39.69 -6.65 -6.28
CA LEU A 416 -38.24 -6.72 -6.32
C LEU A 416 -37.70 -6.33 -4.94
N ALA A 417 -36.72 -7.07 -4.40
CA ALA A 417 -36.00 -6.72 -3.19
C ALA A 417 -34.50 -6.78 -3.44
N LEU A 418 -33.76 -5.74 -3.03
CA LEU A 418 -32.33 -5.55 -3.25
C LEU A 418 -31.65 -5.09 -1.97
N THR A 419 -30.46 -5.61 -1.66
CA THR A 419 -29.60 -5.15 -0.55
C THR A 419 -28.21 -4.85 -1.09
N ARG A 420 -27.67 -3.65 -0.83
CA ARG A 420 -26.30 -3.29 -1.24
C ARG A 420 -25.27 -4.08 -0.43
N ASN A 421 -24.16 -4.46 -1.06
CA ASN A 421 -23.01 -5.02 -0.34
C ASN A 421 -22.03 -3.89 -0.04
N ILE A 422 -21.94 -3.50 1.23
CA ILE A 422 -20.95 -2.53 1.69
C ILE A 422 -20.01 -3.31 2.60
N VAL A 423 -18.74 -3.33 2.24
CA VAL A 423 -17.68 -4.01 2.98
C VAL A 423 -16.76 -2.97 3.61
N PHE A 424 -16.20 -3.31 4.76
CA PHE A 424 -15.17 -2.52 5.43
C PHE A 424 -13.83 -3.24 5.30
N THR A 425 -12.80 -2.52 4.87
CA THR A 425 -11.48 -3.10 4.60
C THR A 425 -10.42 -2.35 5.39
N LEU A 426 -9.58 -3.14 6.06
CA LEU A 426 -8.33 -2.73 6.67
C LEU A 426 -7.20 -3.28 5.82
N ARG A 427 -6.31 -2.41 5.33
CA ARG A 427 -5.22 -2.77 4.44
C ARG A 427 -3.87 -2.26 4.96
N SER A 428 -2.85 -3.08 4.80
CA SER A 428 -1.44 -2.70 4.87
C SER A 428 -0.70 -3.32 3.69
N VAL A 429 0.32 -2.62 3.18
CA VAL A 429 1.19 -3.09 2.10
C VAL A 429 2.60 -3.19 2.68
N SER A 430 3.30 -4.28 2.35
CA SER A 430 4.74 -4.42 2.53
C SER A 430 5.34 -4.78 1.16
N THR A 431 6.55 -4.35 0.83
CA THR A 431 7.15 -4.77 -0.45
C THR A 431 7.11 -6.31 -0.58
N VAL A 432 6.71 -6.83 -1.75
CA VAL A 432 6.27 -8.21 -2.06
C VAL A 432 4.76 -8.53 -1.82
N GLY A 433 3.92 -7.59 -1.36
CA GLY A 433 2.46 -7.71 -1.50
C GLY A 433 1.58 -6.89 -0.54
N ASN A 434 0.26 -7.08 -0.63
CA ASN A 434 -0.70 -6.41 0.25
C ASN A 434 -1.58 -7.39 1.01
N TYR A 435 -1.91 -7.00 2.25
CA TYR A 435 -2.78 -7.69 3.17
C TYR A 435 -4.08 -6.93 3.32
N ASP A 436 -5.21 -7.61 3.12
CA ASP A 436 -6.56 -7.09 3.14
C ASP A 436 -7.42 -7.90 4.12
N TYR A 437 -7.81 -7.30 5.24
CA TYR A 437 -8.83 -7.85 6.14
C TYR A 437 -10.16 -7.17 5.85
N SER A 438 -11.13 -7.92 5.31
CA SER A 438 -12.41 -7.42 4.81
C SER A 438 -13.59 -7.97 5.63
N PHE A 439 -14.50 -7.09 6.03
CA PHE A 439 -15.64 -7.39 6.89
C PHE A 439 -16.96 -7.10 6.16
N ALA A 440 -17.93 -8.02 6.24
CA ALA A 440 -19.20 -7.95 5.53
C ALA A 440 -20.42 -7.98 6.46
N LEU A 441 -21.53 -7.35 6.04
CA LEU A 441 -22.71 -7.08 6.87
C LEU A 441 -23.46 -8.33 7.38
N ASP A 442 -23.22 -9.51 6.81
CA ASP A 442 -23.76 -10.79 7.28
C ASP A 442 -23.02 -11.36 8.49
N GLY A 443 -21.82 -10.87 8.78
CA GLY A 443 -20.90 -11.42 9.78
C GLY A 443 -19.73 -12.19 9.16
N SER A 444 -19.54 -12.15 7.84
CA SER A 444 -18.39 -12.79 7.19
C SER A 444 -17.13 -11.93 7.27
N VAL A 445 -15.98 -12.59 7.43
CA VAL A 445 -14.62 -12.01 7.43
C VAL A 445 -13.81 -12.68 6.32
N GLU A 446 -13.29 -11.92 5.36
CA GLU A 446 -12.44 -12.39 4.27
C GLU A 446 -11.01 -11.87 4.47
N THR A 447 -10.03 -12.78 4.49
CA THR A 447 -8.60 -12.44 4.45
C THR A 447 -8.13 -12.63 3.02
N ILE A 448 -7.72 -11.53 2.37
CA ILE A 448 -7.23 -11.52 0.99
C ILE A 448 -5.75 -11.12 1.01
N ILE A 449 -4.96 -11.77 0.18
CA ILE A 449 -3.57 -11.41 -0.04
C ILE A 449 -3.30 -11.36 -1.54
N ARG A 450 -2.49 -10.38 -1.97
CA ARG A 450 -2.10 -10.20 -3.38
C ARG A 450 -0.61 -9.93 -3.50
N ALA A 451 -0.03 -10.28 -4.65
CA ALA A 451 1.37 -10.02 -4.97
C ALA A 451 1.50 -9.15 -6.24
N SER A 452 2.52 -8.29 -6.26
CA SER A 452 2.91 -7.41 -7.37
C SER A 452 4.37 -6.97 -7.13
N GLY A 453 4.89 -6.08 -7.98
CA GLY A 453 6.31 -5.73 -8.03
C GLY A 453 7.09 -6.63 -8.99
N TYR A 454 8.41 -6.48 -8.97
CA TYR A 454 9.34 -7.21 -9.83
C TYR A 454 9.41 -8.69 -9.41
N ILE A 455 9.55 -9.57 -10.40
CA ILE A 455 9.94 -10.96 -10.16
C ILE A 455 11.46 -11.03 -10.00
N GLN A 456 11.94 -11.91 -9.12
CA GLN A 456 13.31 -12.43 -9.27
C GLN A 456 13.33 -13.38 -10.46
N SER A 457 14.26 -13.13 -11.37
CA SER A 457 14.43 -13.81 -12.66
C SER A 457 15.55 -14.84 -12.58
N ALA A 458 15.42 -15.92 -13.35
CA ALA A 458 16.52 -16.84 -13.65
C ALA A 458 17.25 -16.42 -14.94
N TYR A 459 18.37 -17.08 -15.24
CA TYR A 459 19.05 -16.93 -16.53
C TYR A 459 18.52 -17.92 -17.58
N TYR A 460 18.47 -17.51 -18.86
CA TYR A 460 17.78 -18.27 -19.92
C TYR A 460 18.46 -19.58 -20.34
N ALA A 461 19.75 -19.74 -20.03
CA ALA A 461 20.54 -20.85 -20.54
C ALA A 461 20.06 -22.19 -19.94
N LYS A 462 19.68 -23.12 -20.82
CA LYS A 462 19.41 -24.54 -20.51
C LYS A 462 18.21 -24.85 -19.59
N ASN A 463 17.57 -23.83 -19.05
CA ASN A 463 16.51 -23.93 -18.05
C ASN A 463 15.10 -24.15 -18.66
N ASN A 464 14.94 -25.09 -19.62
CA ASN A 464 13.68 -25.28 -20.38
C ASN A 464 12.64 -26.17 -19.68
N ASP A 465 13.02 -26.97 -18.69
CA ASP A 465 12.09 -27.89 -18.00
C ASP A 465 11.37 -27.20 -16.82
N TYR A 466 11.87 -26.04 -16.40
CA TYR A 466 11.32 -25.20 -15.32
C TYR A 466 10.58 -23.97 -15.84
N GLY A 467 10.32 -23.88 -17.15
CA GLY A 467 9.63 -22.76 -17.80
C GLY A 467 9.34 -22.92 -19.29
N GLU A 468 8.45 -22.11 -19.87
CA GLU A 468 8.12 -22.20 -21.30
C GLU A 468 9.23 -21.61 -22.21
N ARG A 469 9.68 -22.41 -23.19
CA ARG A 469 10.36 -21.89 -24.38
C ARG A 469 9.79 -22.49 -25.66
N ARG A 470 9.08 -21.70 -26.47
CA ARG A 470 8.70 -22.14 -27.84
C ARG A 470 8.73 -21.11 -28.97
N ASN A 471 9.02 -19.83 -28.72
CA ASN A 471 9.17 -18.83 -29.81
C ASN A 471 10.49 -18.05 -29.73
N ARG A 472 11.05 -17.73 -30.89
CA ARG A 472 12.33 -16.99 -31.06
C ARG A 472 12.13 -15.47 -31.24
N PHE A 473 10.93 -14.99 -30.92
CA PHE A 473 10.55 -13.58 -31.01
C PHE A 473 10.12 -13.14 -29.62
N ILE A 474 11.03 -12.45 -28.93
CA ILE A 474 10.88 -11.46 -27.85
C ILE A 474 12.23 -11.45 -27.11
N LEU A 475 12.99 -10.37 -27.34
CA LEU A 475 14.23 -9.93 -26.69
C LEU A 475 15.45 -10.90 -26.64
N ILE A 476 16.60 -10.35 -27.05
CA ILE A 476 17.93 -10.99 -27.02
C ILE A 476 18.37 -11.14 -25.55
N GLY A 477 19.01 -12.25 -25.19
CA GLY A 477 19.43 -12.56 -23.80
C GLY A 477 18.31 -13.06 -22.90
N LEU A 478 17.14 -12.44 -22.97
CA LEU A 478 16.03 -12.71 -22.06
C LEU A 478 15.12 -13.81 -22.60
N THR A 479 15.07 -14.94 -21.90
CA THR A 479 13.73 -15.41 -21.54
C THR A 479 13.10 -14.31 -20.68
N PRO A 480 11.87 -13.84 -20.98
CA PRO A 480 10.96 -13.50 -19.89
C PRO A 480 11.01 -14.72 -18.98
N SER A 481 11.50 -14.58 -17.76
CA SER A 481 11.82 -15.74 -16.95
C SER A 481 10.54 -16.43 -16.50
N VAL A 482 10.05 -17.35 -17.32
CA VAL A 482 9.05 -18.38 -16.98
C VAL A 482 9.63 -19.38 -15.98
N GLN A 483 10.66 -18.98 -15.21
CA GLN A 483 11.75 -19.81 -14.74
C GLN A 483 11.80 -19.89 -13.22
N ASP A 484 10.64 -19.74 -12.61
CA ASP A 484 10.37 -20.40 -11.36
C ASP A 484 9.03 -21.09 -11.48
N THR A 485 8.96 -22.32 -10.97
CA THR A 485 7.71 -22.77 -10.37
C THR A 485 7.66 -22.21 -8.95
N LYS A 486 7.50 -20.89 -8.85
CA LYS A 486 7.59 -20.15 -7.60
C LYS A 486 6.35 -20.50 -6.78
N PHE A 487 6.54 -21.13 -5.63
CA PHE A 487 5.45 -21.27 -4.68
C PHE A 487 5.56 -20.18 -3.62
N THR A 488 4.77 -19.12 -3.79
CA THR A 488 4.56 -18.14 -2.74
C THR A 488 3.46 -18.65 -1.83
N MET A 489 3.72 -18.72 -0.52
CA MET A 489 2.75 -19.14 0.49
C MET A 489 2.77 -18.21 1.68
N ARG A 490 1.62 -17.99 2.30
CA ARG A 490 1.49 -17.22 3.53
C ARG A 490 0.67 -18.00 4.54
N SER A 491 1.26 -18.24 5.70
CA SER A 491 0.59 -18.87 6.83
C SER A 491 -0.17 -17.80 7.62
N VAL A 492 -1.44 -18.04 7.90
CA VAL A 492 -2.30 -17.14 8.68
C VAL A 492 -2.84 -17.91 9.88
N ALA A 493 -2.55 -17.43 11.10
CA ALA A 493 -3.20 -17.94 12.29
C ALA A 493 -4.61 -17.36 12.40
N VAL A 494 -5.57 -18.22 12.74
CA VAL A 494 -6.95 -17.88 13.02
C VAL A 494 -7.38 -18.64 14.26
N ASP A 495 -7.26 -17.99 15.42
CA ASP A 495 -7.70 -18.53 16.70
C ASP A 495 -9.22 -18.33 16.85
N MET A 496 -9.99 -19.41 16.71
CA MET A 496 -11.45 -19.35 16.56
C MET A 496 -12.18 -19.64 17.88
N ASP A 497 -12.84 -18.61 18.40
CA ASP A 497 -13.32 -18.57 19.79
C ASP A 497 -14.87 -18.49 19.82
N VAL A 498 -15.54 -19.46 19.17
CA VAL A 498 -16.98 -19.38 18.83
C VAL A 498 -17.87 -19.58 20.06
N LEU A 499 -18.36 -18.47 20.62
CA LEU A 499 -19.13 -18.42 21.88
C LEU A 499 -18.35 -18.96 23.08
N GLY A 500 -17.04 -18.71 23.08
CA GLY A 500 -16.06 -19.21 24.03
C GLY A 500 -15.22 -20.34 23.45
N THR A 501 -14.12 -20.66 24.16
CA THR A 501 -12.99 -21.41 23.63
C THR A 501 -13.29 -22.87 23.30
N GLN A 502 -14.21 -23.52 24.00
CA GLN A 502 -14.54 -24.95 23.78
C GLN A 502 -15.23 -25.16 22.42
N ASN A 503 -14.47 -25.52 21.40
CA ASN A 503 -14.87 -25.62 20.00
C ASN A 503 -14.49 -27.01 19.43
N THR A 504 -15.10 -27.40 18.30
CA THR A 504 -14.78 -28.64 17.59
C THR A 504 -14.73 -28.35 16.09
N PHE A 505 -13.72 -28.89 15.40
CA PHE A 505 -13.65 -28.80 13.94
C PHE A 505 -14.43 -29.94 13.27
N VAL A 506 -15.28 -29.59 12.29
CA VAL A 506 -16.20 -30.52 11.62
C VAL A 506 -16.18 -30.34 10.12
N LYS A 507 -16.11 -31.48 9.42
CA LYS A 507 -16.24 -31.60 7.97
C LYS A 507 -17.67 -32.02 7.62
N HIS A 508 -18.34 -31.19 6.82
CA HIS A 508 -19.64 -31.44 6.24
C HIS A 508 -19.47 -31.86 4.78
N GLU A 509 -19.31 -33.16 4.53
CA GLU A 509 -18.97 -33.73 3.23
C GLU A 509 -20.24 -34.09 2.44
N ILE A 510 -20.28 -33.72 1.16
CA ILE A 510 -21.41 -33.97 0.24
C ILE A 510 -21.01 -35.12 -0.68
N VAL A 511 -21.44 -36.33 -0.34
CA VAL A 511 -21.09 -37.53 -1.11
C VAL A 511 -22.23 -37.99 -2.01
N ALA A 512 -21.87 -38.64 -3.12
CA ALA A 512 -22.82 -39.38 -3.93
C ALA A 512 -23.28 -40.66 -3.19
N ALA A 513 -24.57 -40.98 -3.27
CA ALA A 513 -25.15 -42.15 -2.63
C ALA A 513 -26.31 -42.72 -3.47
N ASP A 514 -26.41 -44.04 -3.56
CA ASP A 514 -27.54 -44.74 -4.16
C ASP A 514 -28.58 -45.09 -3.09
N VAL A 515 -29.69 -44.36 -3.06
CA VAL A 515 -30.68 -44.45 -1.98
C VAL A 515 -32.00 -45.04 -2.48
N LYS A 516 -32.47 -46.07 -1.79
CA LYS A 516 -33.79 -46.69 -1.99
C LYS A 516 -34.84 -45.99 -1.12
N TYR A 517 -35.50 -44.98 -1.68
CA TYR A 517 -36.53 -44.23 -0.97
C TYR A 517 -37.84 -45.05 -0.80
N PRO A 518 -38.58 -44.89 0.32
CA PRO A 518 -39.84 -45.62 0.56
C PRO A 518 -40.93 -45.42 -0.51
N TRP A 519 -40.92 -44.25 -1.18
CA TRP A 519 -41.86 -43.90 -2.26
C TRP A 519 -41.37 -44.28 -3.66
N ALA A 520 -40.14 -44.80 -3.81
CA ALA A 520 -39.53 -45.08 -5.10
C ALA A 520 -39.46 -46.58 -5.38
N ASN A 521 -40.00 -47.02 -6.52
CA ASN A 521 -39.90 -48.44 -6.94
C ASN A 521 -38.48 -48.86 -7.35
N GLN A 522 -37.61 -47.91 -7.71
CA GLN A 522 -36.19 -48.14 -8.01
C GLN A 522 -35.29 -47.38 -7.03
N THR A 523 -34.04 -47.81 -6.89
CA THR A 523 -32.99 -47.04 -6.21
C THR A 523 -32.70 -45.78 -7.02
N ARG A 524 -32.42 -44.65 -6.36
CA ARG A 524 -32.07 -43.39 -7.03
C ARG A 524 -30.67 -42.95 -6.61
N SER A 525 -29.82 -42.71 -7.59
CA SER A 525 -28.56 -41.99 -7.39
C SER A 525 -28.87 -40.56 -6.98
N THR A 526 -28.32 -40.15 -5.84
CA THR A 526 -28.56 -38.89 -5.14
C THR A 526 -27.25 -38.44 -4.48
N MET A 527 -27.29 -37.33 -3.76
CA MET A 527 -26.26 -36.96 -2.78
C MET A 527 -26.80 -37.07 -1.35
N ARG A 528 -25.90 -37.20 -0.38
CA ARG A 528 -26.18 -37.06 1.07
C ARG A 528 -25.12 -36.21 1.75
N LEU A 529 -25.48 -35.63 2.89
CA LEU A 529 -24.54 -34.95 3.78
C LEU A 529 -23.99 -35.95 4.82
N GLU A 530 -22.68 -36.01 4.96
CA GLU A 530 -21.98 -36.70 6.04
C GLU A 530 -21.32 -35.66 6.95
N ARG A 531 -21.38 -35.89 8.27
CA ARG A 531 -20.75 -35.03 9.27
C ARG A 531 -19.64 -35.81 9.94
N VAL A 532 -18.40 -35.39 9.73
CA VAL A 532 -17.19 -36.04 10.24
C VAL A 532 -16.48 -35.04 11.15
N ARG A 533 -16.28 -35.39 12.42
CA ARG A 533 -15.50 -34.57 13.36
C ARG A 533 -14.02 -34.88 13.19
N VAL A 534 -13.17 -33.88 13.39
CA VAL A 534 -11.73 -34.10 13.62
C VAL A 534 -11.56 -34.17 15.13
N GLU A 535 -11.23 -35.35 15.65
CA GLU A 535 -11.22 -35.62 17.11
C GLU A 535 -9.83 -35.47 17.75
N THR A 536 -8.75 -35.63 16.96
CA THR A 536 -7.35 -35.47 17.37
C THR A 536 -6.54 -34.73 16.30
N GLU A 537 -5.36 -34.25 16.69
CA GLU A 537 -4.40 -33.57 15.81
C GLU A 537 -3.81 -34.46 14.70
N ASP A 538 -3.82 -35.78 14.87
CA ASP A 538 -3.34 -36.74 13.85
C ASP A 538 -4.11 -36.59 12.51
N ASP A 539 -5.42 -36.36 12.60
CA ASP A 539 -6.32 -36.17 11.46
C ASP A 539 -6.48 -34.67 11.06
N ALA A 540 -5.71 -33.77 11.67
CA ALA A 540 -5.89 -32.33 11.55
C ALA A 540 -5.06 -31.65 10.45
N LYS A 541 -4.22 -32.39 9.73
CA LYS A 541 -3.46 -31.89 8.56
C LYS A 541 -4.32 -32.03 7.30
N LEU A 542 -4.96 -30.95 6.86
CA LEU A 542 -6.05 -30.99 5.88
C LEU A 542 -5.73 -30.31 4.55
N SER A 543 -6.26 -30.90 3.48
CA SER A 543 -6.39 -30.28 2.15
C SER A 543 -7.86 -29.99 1.86
N TRP A 544 -8.13 -28.97 1.05
CA TRP A 544 -9.51 -28.63 0.68
C TRP A 544 -10.14 -29.75 -0.17
N PRO A 545 -11.45 -30.02 0.01
CA PRO A 545 -12.10 -31.16 -0.62
C PRO A 545 -12.17 -30.99 -2.14
N GLN A 546 -11.86 -32.08 -2.85
CA GLN A 546 -11.96 -32.13 -4.31
C GLN A 546 -13.37 -31.72 -4.78
N ASN A 547 -13.45 -30.97 -5.89
CA ASN A 547 -14.71 -30.43 -6.43
C ASN A 547 -15.49 -29.52 -5.45
N GLY A 548 -14.87 -29.05 -4.37
CA GLY A 548 -15.59 -28.35 -3.29
C GLY A 548 -16.64 -29.23 -2.60
N GLY A 549 -16.47 -30.56 -2.65
CA GLY A 549 -17.41 -31.56 -2.16
C GLY A 549 -17.55 -31.63 -0.64
N GLY A 550 -17.11 -30.61 0.10
CA GLY A 550 -17.23 -30.53 1.54
C GLY A 550 -17.11 -29.09 2.04
N MET A 551 -17.66 -28.86 3.23
CA MET A 551 -17.55 -27.61 3.96
C MET A 551 -16.77 -27.85 5.26
N PHE A 552 -15.86 -26.96 5.61
CA PHE A 552 -15.11 -27.01 6.86
C PHE A 552 -15.69 -26.00 7.85
N LEU A 553 -15.92 -26.42 9.08
CA LEU A 553 -16.60 -25.64 10.11
C LEU A 553 -15.88 -25.74 11.45
N VAL A 554 -15.85 -24.62 12.17
CA VAL A 554 -15.62 -24.58 13.61
C VAL A 554 -16.99 -24.44 14.27
N GLU A 555 -17.40 -25.41 15.07
CA GLU A 555 -18.69 -25.42 15.78
C GLU A 555 -18.52 -25.57 17.30
N ASN A 556 -19.44 -24.95 18.03
CA ASN A 556 -19.58 -25.15 19.47
C ASN A 556 -20.75 -26.12 19.71
N SER A 557 -20.42 -27.36 20.12
CA SER A 557 -21.39 -28.46 20.26
C SER A 557 -22.40 -28.20 21.39
N ASP A 558 -21.97 -27.50 22.45
CA ASP A 558 -22.83 -27.14 23.58
C ASP A 558 -23.78 -25.97 23.27
N LYS A 559 -23.45 -25.11 22.29
CA LYS A 559 -24.25 -23.93 21.93
C LYS A 559 -25.11 -24.19 20.70
N LEU A 560 -26.16 -24.98 20.88
CA LEU A 560 -27.17 -25.21 19.82
C LEU A 560 -28.01 -23.95 19.53
N ASN A 561 -28.46 -23.82 18.28
CA ASN A 561 -29.46 -22.84 17.87
C ASN A 561 -30.90 -23.35 18.14
N LYS A 562 -31.92 -22.53 17.83
CA LYS A 562 -33.34 -22.87 18.06
C LYS A 562 -33.81 -24.16 17.34
N TYR A 563 -33.10 -24.59 16.31
CA TYR A 563 -33.42 -25.77 15.50
C TYR A 563 -32.64 -27.02 15.94
N GLY A 564 -31.80 -26.93 16.98
CA GLY A 564 -31.00 -28.04 17.49
C GLY A 564 -29.69 -28.28 16.73
N GLU A 565 -29.30 -27.38 15.83
CA GLU A 565 -28.01 -27.45 15.13
C GLU A 565 -26.94 -26.67 15.91
N PRO A 566 -25.69 -27.16 16.00
CA PRO A 566 -24.57 -26.41 16.55
C PRO A 566 -24.38 -25.05 15.88
N LYS A 567 -23.96 -24.05 16.66
CA LYS A 567 -23.57 -22.75 16.13
C LYS A 567 -22.10 -22.80 15.75
N GLY A 568 -21.78 -22.33 14.55
CA GLY A 568 -20.41 -22.33 14.06
C GLY A 568 -20.13 -21.29 12.99
N PHE A 569 -18.90 -21.31 12.52
CA PHE A 569 -18.45 -20.56 11.35
C PHE A 569 -17.87 -21.54 10.34
N LYS A 570 -18.21 -21.34 9.06
CA LYS A 570 -17.68 -22.10 7.93
C LYS A 570 -16.49 -21.35 7.35
N ILE A 571 -15.35 -22.02 7.26
CA ILE A 571 -14.17 -21.56 6.52
C ILE A 571 -14.16 -22.15 5.10
N ALA A 572 -13.83 -21.34 4.10
CA ALA A 572 -13.71 -21.77 2.70
C ALA A 572 -12.73 -20.88 1.92
N PRO A 573 -12.05 -21.39 0.87
CA PRO A 573 -11.32 -20.56 -0.07
C PRO A 573 -12.30 -19.68 -0.86
N SER A 574 -12.01 -18.39 -0.98
CA SER A 574 -12.82 -17.43 -1.74
C SER A 574 -12.15 -16.98 -3.05
N ARG A 575 -10.82 -16.95 -3.10
CA ARG A 575 -10.02 -16.52 -4.28
C ARG A 575 -8.75 -17.36 -4.41
N GLY A 576 -8.18 -17.42 -5.61
CA GLY A 576 -6.97 -18.19 -5.93
C GLY A 576 -7.22 -19.67 -6.30
N GLY A 577 -8.34 -20.25 -5.86
CA GLY A 577 -8.67 -21.66 -6.09
C GLY A 577 -8.46 -22.53 -4.83
N PRO A 578 -8.80 -23.83 -4.88
CA PRO A 578 -8.74 -24.67 -3.70
C PRO A 578 -7.32 -25.13 -3.39
N GLY A 579 -6.73 -24.58 -2.33
CA GLY A 579 -5.74 -25.30 -1.52
C GLY A 579 -4.33 -25.41 -2.03
N MET A 580 -3.78 -24.34 -2.58
CA MET A 580 -2.36 -24.32 -2.95
C MET A 580 -1.49 -24.33 -1.68
N HIS A 581 -0.69 -25.38 -1.56
CA HIS A 581 0.33 -25.61 -0.52
C HIS A 581 1.66 -25.98 -1.22
N LEU A 582 2.75 -26.13 -0.46
CA LEU A 582 4.07 -26.36 -1.05
C LEU A 582 4.07 -27.66 -1.87
N THR A 583 4.42 -27.54 -3.15
CA THR A 583 4.52 -28.67 -4.07
C THR A 583 5.74 -29.54 -3.75
N ILE A 584 6.86 -28.90 -3.42
CA ILE A 584 8.13 -29.56 -3.12
C ILE A 584 8.00 -30.31 -1.79
N GLN A 585 8.15 -31.63 -1.86
CA GLN A 585 8.17 -32.50 -0.69
C GLN A 585 9.62 -32.71 -0.25
N ASN A 586 9.88 -32.64 1.06
CA ASN A 586 11.22 -32.80 1.65
C ASN A 586 12.27 -31.86 1.01
N SER A 587 11.98 -30.55 0.97
CA SER A 587 12.90 -29.54 0.45
C SER A 587 14.22 -29.56 1.22
N LEU A 588 15.34 -29.60 0.49
CA LEU A 588 16.69 -29.47 1.07
C LEU A 588 17.04 -28.03 1.44
N ASN A 589 16.30 -27.03 0.92
CA ASN A 589 16.47 -25.63 1.30
C ASN A 589 15.78 -25.36 2.64
N LEU A 590 14.52 -25.78 2.78
CA LEU A 590 13.71 -25.49 3.98
C LEU A 590 13.86 -26.52 5.11
N LEU A 591 14.24 -27.76 4.82
CA LEU A 591 14.38 -28.86 5.79
C LEU A 591 13.20 -28.95 6.78
N GLN A 592 13.38 -28.56 8.05
CA GLN A 592 12.30 -28.56 9.07
C GLN A 592 11.61 -27.19 9.26
N SER A 593 12.24 -26.09 8.83
CA SER A 593 11.67 -24.73 8.95
C SER A 593 10.37 -24.54 8.16
N GLY A 594 10.22 -25.25 7.03
CA GLY A 594 9.07 -25.13 6.12
C GLY A 594 7.87 -26.03 6.45
N ASN A 595 7.84 -26.72 7.60
CA ASN A 595 6.86 -27.77 7.87
C ASN A 595 5.40 -27.30 7.87
N PHE A 596 5.15 -26.04 8.22
CA PHE A 596 3.82 -25.39 8.15
C PHE A 596 3.31 -25.19 6.72
N ALA A 597 4.11 -25.44 5.68
CA ALA A 597 3.74 -25.20 4.29
C ALA A 597 3.22 -26.44 3.53
N THR A 598 3.19 -27.59 4.18
CA THR A 598 2.94 -28.89 3.51
C THR A 598 1.48 -29.19 3.18
N HIS A 599 0.52 -28.54 3.85
CA HIS A 599 -0.93 -28.73 3.69
C HIS A 599 -1.65 -27.38 3.57
N ALA A 600 -2.94 -27.37 3.22
CA ALA A 600 -3.68 -26.13 2.99
C ALA A 600 -4.32 -25.54 4.27
N LEU A 601 -4.59 -26.39 5.26
CA LEU A 601 -5.18 -26.04 6.55
C LEU A 601 -4.66 -27.00 7.61
N TYR A 602 -4.35 -26.48 8.79
CA TYR A 602 -4.09 -27.29 9.98
C TYR A 602 -5.00 -26.85 11.12
N ILE A 603 -5.26 -27.77 12.06
CA ILE A 603 -5.88 -27.47 13.34
C ILE A 603 -4.96 -28.00 14.43
N THR A 604 -4.63 -27.15 15.40
CA THR A 604 -3.97 -27.57 16.65
C THR A 604 -4.80 -27.07 17.82
N LYS A 605 -4.56 -27.61 19.00
CA LYS A 605 -5.10 -27.08 20.23
C LYS A 605 -4.33 -25.79 20.61
N HIS A 606 -5.01 -24.77 21.14
CA HIS A 606 -4.32 -23.57 21.62
C HIS A 606 -3.40 -23.90 22.83
N LYS A 607 -2.11 -23.54 22.72
CA LYS A 607 -1.13 -23.60 23.80
C LYS A 607 -0.36 -22.27 23.81
N ASP A 608 -0.20 -21.65 24.98
CA ASP A 608 0.59 -20.39 25.10
C ASP A 608 2.05 -20.57 24.64
N THR A 609 2.58 -21.80 24.64
CA THR A 609 3.93 -22.13 24.13
C THR A 609 4.03 -22.17 22.59
N GLU A 610 2.90 -22.20 21.88
CA GLU A 610 2.81 -22.41 20.41
C GLU A 610 2.36 -21.12 19.67
N VAL A 611 2.87 -19.97 20.10
CA VAL A 611 2.44 -18.61 19.69
C VAL A 611 2.45 -18.35 18.17
N ARG A 612 3.29 -19.05 17.40
CA ARG A 612 3.56 -18.77 15.99
C ARG A 612 4.06 -20.00 15.23
N SER A 613 3.70 -20.13 13.96
CA SER A 613 4.05 -21.31 13.13
C SER A 613 5.46 -21.26 12.53
N SER A 614 6.12 -20.09 12.58
CA SER A 614 7.50 -19.85 12.15
C SER A 614 8.15 -18.82 13.08
N HIS A 615 9.47 -18.70 12.99
CA HIS A 615 10.26 -17.69 13.65
C HIS A 615 11.12 -16.96 12.61
N ALA A 616 11.31 -15.64 12.71
CA ALA A 616 12.14 -14.85 11.78
C ALA A 616 13.51 -15.49 11.48
N ASN A 617 14.23 -15.90 12.53
CA ASN A 617 15.53 -16.56 12.40
C ASN A 617 15.49 -18.05 11.99
N ASN A 618 14.34 -18.66 11.69
CA ASN A 618 14.27 -20.07 11.25
C ASN A 618 15.09 -20.33 9.97
N GLY A 619 15.27 -19.32 9.11
CA GLY A 619 16.12 -19.40 7.92
C GLY A 619 17.62 -19.55 8.20
N TYR A 620 18.11 -19.21 9.41
CA TYR A 620 19.53 -19.37 9.73
C TYR A 620 19.93 -20.84 9.85
N ASP A 621 19.15 -21.67 10.55
CA ASP A 621 19.36 -23.12 10.64
C ASP A 621 18.08 -23.85 10.24
N PRO A 622 17.81 -24.05 8.93
CA PRO A 622 16.59 -24.72 8.48
C PRO A 622 16.46 -26.17 8.98
N GLY A 623 17.57 -26.81 9.35
CA GLY A 623 17.62 -28.17 9.88
C GLY A 623 17.22 -28.25 11.35
N ASN A 624 17.64 -27.26 12.16
CA ASN A 624 17.37 -27.14 13.59
C ASN A 624 16.72 -25.77 13.92
N PRO A 625 15.53 -25.48 13.36
CA PRO A 625 14.87 -24.18 13.53
C PRO A 625 14.44 -23.96 14.99
N LEU A 626 14.30 -22.69 15.39
CA LEU A 626 13.77 -22.33 16.72
C LEU A 626 12.36 -22.89 16.92
N ILE A 627 11.55 -22.84 15.86
CA ILE A 627 10.17 -23.34 15.82
C ILE A 627 10.04 -24.31 14.65
N ASN A 628 9.84 -25.58 14.98
CA ASN A 628 9.45 -26.62 14.04
C ASN A 628 7.95 -26.91 14.21
N PHE A 629 7.14 -26.48 13.24
CA PHE A 629 5.69 -26.60 13.28
C PHE A 629 5.16 -28.05 13.35
N ASN A 630 5.96 -29.06 12.97
CA ASN A 630 5.52 -30.45 13.13
C ASN A 630 5.43 -30.89 14.60
N ASP A 631 6.14 -30.22 15.52
CA ASP A 631 6.14 -30.55 16.95
C ASP A 631 4.82 -30.16 17.65
N PHE A 632 3.99 -29.32 17.02
CA PHE A 632 2.67 -28.94 17.54
C PHE A 632 1.65 -30.09 17.49
N PHE A 633 1.92 -31.15 16.69
CA PHE A 633 1.02 -32.28 16.49
C PHE A 633 1.45 -33.45 17.38
N ASP A 634 1.12 -33.37 18.66
CA ASP A 634 1.48 -34.35 19.68
C ASP A 634 0.35 -35.37 19.97
N GLY A 635 -0.75 -35.29 19.19
CA GLY A 635 -1.88 -36.22 19.24
C GLY A 635 -2.97 -35.78 20.23
N GLU A 636 -2.98 -34.50 20.64
CA GLU A 636 -4.00 -33.97 21.53
C GLU A 636 -5.42 -33.98 20.91
N SER A 637 -6.43 -33.91 21.79
CA SER A 637 -7.83 -33.95 21.37
C SER A 637 -8.37 -32.56 21.01
N LEU A 638 -9.06 -32.50 19.87
CA LEU A 638 -9.67 -31.30 19.28
C LEU A 638 -11.19 -31.24 19.48
N ASN A 639 -11.72 -32.00 20.43
CA ASN A 639 -13.16 -32.11 20.66
C ASN A 639 -13.62 -31.29 21.88
N GLN A 640 -14.28 -30.15 21.63
CA GLN A 640 -14.69 -29.15 22.62
C GLN A 640 -13.49 -28.62 23.43
N THR A 641 -12.38 -28.39 22.74
CA THR A 641 -11.17 -27.75 23.25
C THR A 641 -10.94 -26.42 22.54
N ASP A 642 -9.98 -25.65 23.04
CA ASP A 642 -9.53 -24.40 22.43
C ASP A 642 -8.71 -24.73 21.18
N ILE A 643 -9.08 -24.19 20.00
CA ILE A 643 -8.50 -24.62 18.71
C ILE A 643 -8.04 -23.45 17.83
N VAL A 644 -6.82 -23.57 17.32
CA VAL A 644 -6.22 -22.63 16.38
C VAL A 644 -6.22 -23.24 14.98
N LEU A 645 -6.72 -22.49 14.00
CA LEU A 645 -6.61 -22.85 12.58
C LEU A 645 -5.37 -22.16 11.98
N TRP A 646 -4.52 -22.94 11.31
CA TRP A 646 -3.39 -22.42 10.56
C TRP A 646 -3.71 -22.54 9.08
N VAL A 647 -4.07 -21.42 8.45
CA VAL A 647 -4.62 -21.38 7.09
C VAL A 647 -3.55 -20.92 6.12
N ASN A 648 -3.26 -21.71 5.09
CA ASN A 648 -2.28 -21.34 4.08
C ASN A 648 -2.96 -20.69 2.86
N LEU A 649 -2.49 -19.50 2.52
CA LEU A 649 -2.85 -18.76 1.31
C LEU A 649 -1.61 -18.68 0.41
N GLY A 650 -1.62 -19.43 -0.68
CA GLY A 650 -0.50 -19.43 -1.63
C GLY A 650 -0.90 -19.19 -3.08
N MET A 651 0.09 -19.28 -3.96
CA MET A 651 -0.05 -19.34 -5.42
C MET A 651 1.14 -20.08 -6.05
N HIS A 652 0.86 -20.89 -7.08
CA HIS A 652 1.90 -21.37 -7.99
C HIS A 652 2.09 -20.31 -9.08
N HIS A 653 3.11 -19.47 -8.92
CA HIS A 653 3.45 -18.43 -9.87
C HIS A 653 4.51 -18.96 -10.82
N VAL A 654 4.11 -19.21 -12.06
CA VAL A 654 5.02 -19.43 -13.19
C VAL A 654 4.96 -18.15 -14.02
N PRO A 655 5.95 -17.25 -13.89
CA PRO A 655 5.84 -15.91 -14.48
C PRO A 655 5.75 -15.98 -16.00
N HIS A 656 5.12 -15.01 -16.63
CA HIS A 656 5.03 -14.93 -18.08
C HIS A 656 5.27 -13.51 -18.58
N THR A 657 5.11 -13.26 -19.88
CA THR A 657 5.31 -11.92 -20.47
C THR A 657 4.40 -10.82 -19.90
N GLY A 658 3.35 -11.18 -19.15
CA GLY A 658 2.47 -10.24 -18.44
C GLY A 658 2.96 -9.85 -17.05
N ASP A 659 4.03 -10.48 -16.55
CA ASP A 659 4.72 -10.13 -15.30
C ASP A 659 5.90 -9.17 -15.54
N MET A 660 6.12 -8.71 -16.79
CA MET A 660 7.14 -7.71 -17.11
C MET A 660 6.47 -6.34 -17.35
N PRO A 661 6.92 -5.25 -16.70
CA PRO A 661 7.99 -5.20 -15.69
C PRO A 661 7.59 -5.83 -14.34
N ASN A 662 6.30 -5.80 -13.99
CA ASN A 662 5.79 -6.22 -12.69
C ASN A 662 4.62 -7.21 -12.80
N THR A 663 4.52 -8.12 -11.83
CA THR A 663 3.34 -8.98 -11.63
C THR A 663 2.11 -8.15 -11.27
N VAL A 664 0.92 -8.59 -11.71
CA VAL A 664 -0.34 -7.84 -11.51
C VAL A 664 -1.25 -8.43 -10.42
N PHE A 665 -1.68 -7.57 -9.48
CA PHE A 665 -2.61 -7.89 -8.38
C PHE A 665 -3.98 -8.46 -8.81
N THR A 666 -4.32 -8.41 -10.10
CA THR A 666 -5.58 -8.91 -10.68
C THR A 666 -5.61 -10.44 -10.77
N THR A 667 -4.48 -11.08 -11.05
CA THR A 667 -4.35 -12.54 -11.16
C THR A 667 -3.63 -13.14 -9.96
N ALA A 668 -2.57 -12.49 -9.48
CA ALA A 668 -1.81 -12.89 -8.29
C ALA A 668 -2.57 -12.54 -6.99
N GLN A 669 -3.64 -13.30 -6.69
CA GLN A 669 -4.43 -13.15 -5.46
C GLN A 669 -4.87 -14.51 -4.87
N SER A 670 -4.89 -14.60 -3.55
CA SER A 670 -5.31 -15.78 -2.78
C SER A 670 -6.12 -15.32 -1.56
N ALA A 671 -7.22 -16.01 -1.22
CA ALA A 671 -8.07 -15.59 -0.11
C ALA A 671 -8.91 -16.72 0.48
N PHE A 672 -9.21 -16.61 1.79
CA PHE A 672 -10.22 -17.41 2.48
C PHE A 672 -11.28 -16.52 3.12
N ILE A 673 -12.48 -17.08 3.28
CA ILE A 673 -13.60 -16.43 3.95
C ILE A 673 -14.11 -17.30 5.10
N ILE A 674 -14.27 -16.66 6.26
CA ILE A 674 -14.93 -17.20 7.46
C ILE A 674 -16.34 -16.62 7.47
N SER A 675 -17.35 -17.47 7.46
CA SER A 675 -18.76 -17.06 7.28
C SER A 675 -19.69 -17.74 8.30
N PRO A 676 -20.68 -17.03 8.89
CA PRO A 676 -21.56 -17.62 9.89
C PRO A 676 -22.33 -18.84 9.36
N HIS A 677 -22.29 -19.96 10.09
CA HIS A 677 -23.04 -21.18 9.74
C HIS A 677 -23.86 -21.64 10.95
N ASN A 678 -25.19 -21.59 10.84
CA ASN A 678 -26.14 -21.86 11.93
C ASN A 678 -26.00 -21.00 13.21
N TYR A 679 -24.98 -20.12 13.28
CA TYR A 679 -24.68 -19.19 14.38
C TYR A 679 -25.85 -18.26 14.73
N LEU A 680 -26.44 -17.64 13.71
CA LEU A 680 -27.65 -16.81 13.82
C LEU A 680 -28.88 -17.53 13.28
N LEU A 681 -30.06 -17.12 13.76
CA LEU A 681 -31.35 -17.67 13.32
C LEU A 681 -31.74 -17.29 11.89
N ARG A 682 -31.04 -16.33 11.29
CA ARG A 682 -31.24 -15.80 9.93
C ARG A 682 -30.04 -14.91 9.56
N ASP A 683 -29.87 -14.69 8.27
CA ASP A 683 -28.97 -13.68 7.70
C ASP A 683 -29.09 -12.32 8.42
N ALA A 684 -27.95 -11.84 8.91
CA ALA A 684 -27.83 -10.59 9.67
C ALA A 684 -27.92 -9.34 8.80
N SER A 685 -27.53 -9.41 7.52
CA SER A 685 -27.53 -8.27 6.61
C SER A 685 -28.93 -7.67 6.44
N ARG A 686 -30.00 -8.45 6.70
CA ARG A 686 -31.40 -7.99 6.77
C ARG A 686 -31.71 -6.93 7.82
N THR A 687 -30.77 -6.63 8.73
CA THR A 687 -30.87 -5.50 9.66
C THR A 687 -30.45 -4.18 9.02
N THR A 688 -29.72 -4.21 7.90
CA THR A 688 -29.27 -3.01 7.20
C THR A 688 -30.44 -2.18 6.69
N ARG A 689 -30.28 -0.85 6.76
CA ARG A 689 -31.20 0.09 6.09
C ARG A 689 -30.81 0.32 4.63
N GLN A 690 -29.65 -0.17 4.19
CA GLN A 690 -29.13 -0.02 2.82
C GLN A 690 -29.76 -1.05 1.85
N MET A 691 -31.09 -1.12 1.87
CA MET A 691 -31.90 -2.05 1.09
C MET A 691 -33.16 -1.36 0.55
N VAL A 692 -33.66 -1.83 -0.59
CA VAL A 692 -34.85 -1.30 -1.26
C VAL A 692 -35.79 -2.45 -1.62
N ARG A 693 -37.10 -2.25 -1.39
CA ARG A 693 -38.17 -3.08 -1.98
C ARG A 693 -39.00 -2.24 -2.93
N ILE A 694 -39.25 -2.75 -4.14
CA ILE A 694 -40.13 -2.13 -5.14
C ILE A 694 -41.26 -3.13 -5.41
N ASP A 695 -42.50 -2.76 -5.07
CA ASP A 695 -43.70 -3.53 -5.38
C ASP A 695 -44.34 -2.97 -6.65
N TYR A 696 -44.82 -3.83 -7.55
CA TYR A 696 -45.36 -3.45 -8.86
C TYR A 696 -46.47 -4.38 -9.34
N ASN A 697 -47.25 -3.91 -10.31
CA ASN A 697 -48.31 -4.67 -10.98
C ASN A 697 -48.37 -4.30 -12.48
N SER A 698 -49.41 -4.74 -13.18
CA SER A 698 -49.65 -4.40 -14.59
C SER A 698 -49.83 -2.90 -14.88
N SER A 699 -50.00 -2.06 -13.85
CA SER A 699 -50.12 -0.60 -13.95
C SER A 699 -48.79 0.13 -13.69
N GLY A 700 -47.71 -0.58 -13.34
CA GLY A 700 -46.41 -0.01 -12.97
C GLY A 700 -46.06 -0.18 -11.49
N VAL A 701 -45.14 0.67 -11.01
CA VAL A 701 -44.67 0.66 -9.62
C VAL A 701 -45.75 1.16 -8.66
N GLN A 702 -46.04 0.37 -7.63
CA GLN A 702 -47.05 0.66 -6.61
C GLN A 702 -46.44 1.21 -5.32
N LEU A 703 -45.26 0.72 -4.92
CA LEU A 703 -44.57 1.15 -3.70
C LEU A 703 -43.06 1.01 -3.87
N VAL A 704 -42.31 2.02 -3.43
CA VAL A 704 -40.86 1.93 -3.18
C VAL A 704 -40.67 2.09 -1.66
N LYS A 705 -39.96 1.15 -1.04
CA LYS A 705 -39.67 1.14 0.39
C LYS A 705 -38.16 1.06 0.61
N GLU A 706 -37.59 2.13 1.13
CA GLU A 706 -36.14 2.33 1.34
C GLU A 706 -35.72 2.16 2.81
N PHE A 707 -36.64 1.72 3.68
CA PHE A 707 -36.38 1.34 5.09
C PHE A 707 -35.66 2.39 5.96
N GLY A 708 -35.68 3.67 5.56
CA GLY A 708 -34.99 4.75 6.26
C GLY A 708 -33.47 4.75 6.04
N GLY A 709 -32.98 4.10 4.99
CA GLY A 709 -31.63 4.30 4.47
C GLY A 709 -31.63 5.50 3.53
N ASN A 710 -30.82 6.51 3.84
CA ASN A 710 -30.56 7.58 2.87
C ASN A 710 -29.69 7.02 1.75
N MET A 711 -30.12 7.20 0.50
CA MET A 711 -29.18 7.07 -0.63
C MET A 711 -28.26 8.29 -0.62
N ALA A 712 -26.96 8.04 -0.50
CA ALA A 712 -25.92 9.06 -0.57
C ALA A 712 -26.11 9.90 -1.84
N SER A 713 -26.45 11.18 -1.65
CA SER A 713 -26.79 12.11 -2.72
C SER A 713 -26.14 13.46 -2.41
N GLY A 714 -25.04 13.74 -3.10
CA GLY A 714 -24.24 14.92 -2.84
C GLY A 714 -23.46 15.36 -4.07
N VAL A 715 -23.67 16.61 -4.49
CA VAL A 715 -22.76 17.28 -5.42
C VAL A 715 -21.58 17.79 -4.60
N VAL A 716 -20.50 17.00 -4.50
CA VAL A 716 -19.26 17.38 -3.81
C VAL A 716 -18.53 18.45 -4.63
N ASN A 717 -19.00 19.69 -4.53
CA ASN A 717 -18.43 20.84 -5.24
C ASN A 717 -18.24 22.03 -4.29
N ILE A 718 -17.62 21.74 -3.16
CA ILE A 718 -17.31 22.71 -2.10
C ILE A 718 -16.48 23.91 -2.63
N VAL A 719 -15.66 23.68 -3.66
CA VAL A 719 -14.88 24.72 -4.37
C VAL A 719 -15.79 25.77 -5.01
N ARG A 720 -16.90 25.38 -5.66
CA ARG A 720 -17.87 26.34 -6.20
C ARG A 720 -18.58 27.09 -5.08
N PHE A 721 -18.99 26.40 -4.02
CA PHE A 721 -19.66 27.01 -2.87
C PHE A 721 -18.78 28.06 -2.18
N LEU A 722 -17.52 27.72 -1.87
CA LEU A 722 -16.57 28.62 -1.21
C LEU A 722 -16.21 29.83 -2.09
N GLY A 723 -15.94 29.61 -3.38
CA GLY A 723 -15.61 30.69 -4.30
C GLY A 723 -16.75 31.70 -4.49
N VAL A 724 -17.99 31.23 -4.62
CA VAL A 724 -19.18 32.10 -4.70
C VAL A 724 -19.44 32.79 -3.36
N SER A 725 -19.35 32.08 -2.23
CA SER A 725 -19.55 32.66 -0.90
C SER A 725 -18.54 33.76 -0.59
N SER A 726 -17.28 33.57 -0.96
CA SER A 726 -16.22 34.57 -0.74
C SER A 726 -16.41 35.83 -1.60
N ALA A 727 -16.86 35.68 -2.85
CA ALA A 727 -17.23 36.83 -3.68
C ALA A 727 -18.43 37.62 -3.12
N ILE A 728 -19.41 36.94 -2.52
CA ILE A 728 -20.54 37.59 -1.82
C ILE A 728 -20.04 38.37 -0.59
N LEU A 729 -19.16 37.79 0.22
CA LEU A 729 -18.57 38.47 1.38
C LEU A 729 -17.76 39.71 0.97
N ALA A 730 -16.98 39.64 -0.12
CA ALA A 730 -16.27 40.79 -0.67
C ALA A 730 -17.25 41.91 -1.09
N ALA A 731 -18.36 41.58 -1.75
CA ALA A 731 -19.38 42.57 -2.11
C ALA A 731 -20.02 43.23 -0.86
N ILE A 732 -20.32 42.44 0.18
CA ILE A 732 -20.86 42.95 1.46
C ILE A 732 -19.88 43.91 2.14
N GLN A 733 -18.56 43.68 2.03
CA GLN A 733 -17.54 44.57 2.59
C GLN A 733 -17.50 45.94 1.88
N TYR A 734 -17.51 45.97 0.54
CA TYR A 734 -17.30 47.21 -0.23
C TYR A 734 -18.58 48.02 -0.46
N LEU A 735 -19.75 47.41 -0.61
CA LEU A 735 -21.00 48.11 -0.93
C LEU A 735 -21.40 49.20 0.10
N PRO A 736 -21.28 48.99 1.43
CA PRO A 736 -21.53 50.04 2.42
C PRO A 736 -20.58 51.23 2.26
N GLN A 737 -19.29 50.97 2.03
CA GLN A 737 -18.28 52.01 1.86
C GLN A 737 -18.51 52.83 0.58
N ILE A 738 -18.84 52.17 -0.54
CA ILE A 738 -19.20 52.82 -1.81
C ILE A 738 -20.44 53.70 -1.62
N SER A 739 -21.49 53.17 -0.98
CA SER A 739 -22.74 53.90 -0.71
C SER A 739 -22.52 55.12 0.21
N TYR A 740 -21.71 54.97 1.26
CA TYR A 740 -21.36 56.06 2.15
C TYR A 740 -20.56 57.16 1.42
N THR A 741 -19.50 56.79 0.71
CA THR A 741 -18.63 57.73 -0.03
C THR A 741 -19.41 58.47 -1.13
N TRP A 742 -20.35 57.80 -1.79
CA TRP A 742 -21.26 58.42 -2.77
C TRP A 742 -22.23 59.42 -2.12
N ARG A 743 -22.80 59.10 -0.96
CA ARG A 743 -23.74 59.97 -0.23
C ARG A 743 -23.05 61.16 0.42
N ALA A 744 -21.86 60.95 0.98
CA ALA A 744 -21.07 61.97 1.67
C ALA A 744 -20.51 63.03 0.71
N ARG A 745 -20.28 62.69 -0.56
CA ARG A 745 -19.70 63.59 -1.60
C ARG A 745 -18.31 64.15 -1.26
N LEU A 746 -17.60 63.46 -0.37
CA LEU A 746 -16.28 63.77 0.15
C LEU A 746 -15.45 62.48 0.16
N VAL A 747 -14.13 62.59 0.00
CA VAL A 747 -13.19 61.45 0.04
C VAL A 747 -12.92 61.00 1.48
N GLY A 748 -12.83 61.95 2.43
CA GLY A 748 -12.46 61.66 3.81
C GLY A 748 -11.09 60.99 3.94
N ALA A 749 -10.92 60.12 4.92
CA ALA A 749 -9.63 59.46 5.22
C ALA A 749 -9.28 58.26 4.30
N LEU A 750 -9.89 58.13 3.12
CA LEU A 750 -9.63 57.01 2.21
C LEU A 750 -8.28 57.18 1.49
N SER A 751 -7.40 56.18 1.61
CA SER A 751 -6.09 56.18 0.93
C SER A 751 -6.22 55.91 -0.58
N VAL A 752 -6.45 56.99 -1.33
CA VAL A 752 -6.42 56.98 -2.80
C VAL A 752 -5.12 56.35 -3.36
N PRO A 753 -3.90 56.65 -2.85
CA PRO A 753 -2.67 56.03 -3.35
C PRO A 753 -2.66 54.50 -3.21
N MET A 754 -3.18 53.96 -2.10
CA MET A 754 -3.28 52.51 -1.88
C MET A 754 -4.25 51.86 -2.88
N MET A 755 -5.41 52.48 -3.12
CA MET A 755 -6.39 51.98 -4.11
C MET A 755 -5.87 52.06 -5.55
N CYS A 756 -5.06 53.07 -5.89
CA CYS A 756 -4.40 53.19 -7.19
C CYS A 756 -3.41 52.05 -7.46
N ILE A 757 -2.80 51.46 -6.42
CA ILE A 757 -1.90 50.29 -6.55
C ILE A 757 -2.72 48.99 -6.56
N GLN A 758 -3.72 48.87 -5.69
CA GLN A 758 -4.49 47.63 -5.53
C GLN A 758 -5.42 47.32 -6.70
N SER A 759 -6.10 48.32 -7.28
CA SER A 759 -7.09 48.07 -8.34
C SER A 759 -6.45 47.47 -9.61
N PRO A 760 -5.30 47.99 -10.12
CA PRO A 760 -4.57 47.34 -11.20
C PRO A 760 -3.99 45.97 -10.80
N GLY A 761 -3.52 45.82 -9.56
CA GLY A 761 -3.03 44.54 -9.04
C GLY A 761 -4.09 43.44 -9.03
N ALA A 762 -5.34 43.78 -8.66
CA ALA A 762 -6.47 42.86 -8.73
C ALA A 762 -6.79 42.44 -10.18
N VAL A 763 -6.72 43.38 -11.13
CA VAL A 763 -6.89 43.06 -12.57
C VAL A 763 -5.75 42.15 -13.07
N ALA A 764 -4.50 42.44 -12.72
CA ALA A 764 -3.36 41.60 -13.07
C ALA A 764 -3.49 40.18 -12.47
N MET A 765 -3.95 40.06 -11.22
CA MET A 765 -4.20 38.77 -10.56
C MET A 765 -5.33 37.98 -11.23
N VAL A 766 -6.43 38.63 -11.58
CA VAL A 766 -7.53 38.00 -12.34
C VAL A 766 -7.05 37.56 -13.72
N LEU A 767 -6.32 38.39 -14.45
CA LEU A 767 -5.79 38.04 -15.78
C LEU A 767 -4.77 36.89 -15.70
N ASN A 768 -3.89 36.89 -14.70
CA ASN A 768 -2.93 35.80 -14.47
C ASN A 768 -3.67 34.46 -14.25
N ILE A 769 -4.62 34.43 -13.30
CA ILE A 769 -5.35 33.21 -12.97
C ILE A 769 -6.32 32.79 -14.09
N ALA A 770 -7.00 33.73 -14.74
CA ALA A 770 -8.03 33.44 -15.75
C ALA A 770 -7.46 33.14 -17.15
N LEU A 771 -6.35 33.79 -17.55
CA LEU A 771 -5.75 33.58 -18.88
C LEU A 771 -4.59 32.60 -18.88
N SER A 772 -3.91 32.36 -17.74
CA SER A 772 -2.74 31.47 -17.65
C SER A 772 -1.69 31.75 -18.75
N LEU A 773 -1.43 33.03 -19.03
CA LEU A 773 -0.52 33.46 -20.09
C LEU A 773 0.95 33.22 -19.67
N PRO A 774 1.73 32.40 -20.40
CA PRO A 774 3.11 32.13 -20.06
C PRO A 774 4.02 33.25 -20.58
N LEU A 775 4.12 34.37 -19.84
CA LEU A 775 4.93 35.51 -20.26
C LEU A 775 6.18 35.79 -19.41
N LEU A 776 6.41 35.07 -18.31
CA LEU A 776 7.65 35.12 -17.53
C LEU A 776 7.86 33.81 -16.77
N VAL A 777 9.00 33.16 -17.08
CA VAL A 777 9.56 31.86 -16.62
C VAL A 777 9.56 30.79 -17.71
N LEU A 778 10.78 30.37 -18.07
CA LEU A 778 11.09 29.28 -18.99
C LEU A 778 10.90 27.92 -18.29
N SER A 779 9.68 27.40 -18.24
CA SER A 779 9.43 25.96 -18.07
C SER A 779 8.20 25.52 -18.87
N HIS A 780 8.37 24.53 -19.75
CA HIS A 780 7.41 24.23 -20.81
C HIS A 780 6.43 23.10 -20.46
N THR A 781 5.97 23.03 -19.20
CA THR A 781 5.17 21.90 -18.66
C THR A 781 4.15 22.31 -17.58
N SER A 782 3.18 23.18 -17.90
CA SER A 782 1.96 23.35 -17.08
C SER A 782 0.81 24.11 -17.76
N ARG A 783 0.18 23.53 -18.80
CA ARG A 783 -1.11 24.02 -19.31
C ARG A 783 -2.25 23.46 -18.44
N ARG A 784 -2.45 24.03 -17.24
CA ARG A 784 -3.50 23.62 -16.27
C ARG A 784 -4.92 23.84 -16.81
N ARG A 785 -5.45 22.88 -17.59
CA ARG A 785 -6.89 22.80 -17.90
C ARG A 785 -7.64 22.39 -16.62
N GLY A 786 -8.47 23.29 -16.08
CA GLY A 786 -9.23 23.02 -14.86
C GLY A 786 -9.48 24.23 -13.95
N ILE A 787 -8.99 25.42 -14.28
CA ILE A 787 -9.23 26.63 -13.46
C ILE A 787 -10.71 27.03 -13.55
N ASN A 788 -11.45 26.61 -12.53
CA ASN A 788 -12.85 26.93 -12.33
C ASN A 788 -13.00 28.43 -12.07
N TRP A 789 -13.97 29.10 -12.74
CA TRP A 789 -14.23 30.54 -12.59
C TRP A 789 -14.42 30.99 -11.14
N THR A 790 -14.92 30.11 -10.28
CA THR A 790 -15.08 30.35 -8.85
C THR A 790 -13.76 30.55 -8.09
N SER A 791 -12.60 30.22 -8.67
CA SER A 791 -11.28 30.43 -8.06
C SER A 791 -10.73 31.85 -8.26
N TRP A 792 -11.19 32.59 -9.28
CA TRP A 792 -10.77 33.98 -9.53
C TRP A 792 -11.89 35.02 -9.34
N ILE A 793 -13.15 34.59 -9.27
CA ILE A 793 -14.31 35.49 -9.13
C ILE A 793 -14.22 36.43 -7.91
N ILE A 794 -13.60 35.98 -6.81
CA ILE A 794 -13.36 36.81 -5.62
C ILE A 794 -12.51 38.05 -5.96
N TYR A 795 -11.40 37.87 -6.68
CA TYR A 795 -10.50 38.95 -7.08
C TYR A 795 -11.15 39.88 -8.10
N ALA A 796 -11.97 39.33 -9.00
CA ALA A 796 -12.73 40.11 -9.97
C ALA A 796 -13.79 41.01 -9.29
N VAL A 797 -14.56 40.47 -8.34
CA VAL A 797 -15.55 41.24 -7.58
C VAL A 797 -14.88 42.28 -6.67
N ALA A 798 -13.83 41.90 -5.94
CA ALA A 798 -13.08 42.83 -5.10
C ALA A 798 -12.45 43.97 -5.92
N GLY A 799 -11.77 43.64 -7.03
CA GLY A 799 -11.13 44.61 -7.93
C GLY A 799 -12.13 45.58 -8.57
N LEU A 800 -13.28 45.09 -9.04
CA LEU A 800 -14.33 45.93 -9.61
C LEU A 800 -14.91 46.91 -8.58
N MET A 801 -15.12 46.45 -7.34
CA MET A 801 -15.64 47.28 -6.26
C MET A 801 -14.61 48.32 -5.80
N GLN A 802 -13.32 47.95 -5.69
CA GLN A 802 -12.23 48.89 -5.42
C GLN A 802 -12.09 49.95 -6.53
N PHE A 803 -12.13 49.54 -7.80
CA PHE A 803 -12.08 50.47 -8.94
C PHE A 803 -13.27 51.44 -8.96
N THR A 804 -14.46 50.96 -8.58
CA THR A 804 -15.67 51.79 -8.43
C THR A 804 -15.48 52.82 -7.32
N LEU A 805 -14.97 52.40 -6.14
CA LEU A 805 -14.70 53.30 -5.02
C LEU A 805 -13.62 54.35 -5.39
N LEU A 806 -12.54 53.92 -6.05
CA LEU A 806 -11.48 54.81 -6.55
C LEU A 806 -12.03 55.85 -7.53
N SER A 807 -12.85 55.44 -8.49
CA SER A 807 -13.48 56.33 -9.47
C SER A 807 -14.35 57.40 -8.80
N ILE A 808 -15.12 57.01 -7.77
CA ILE A 808 -15.92 57.94 -6.97
C ILE A 808 -15.02 58.91 -6.19
N CYS A 809 -13.93 58.43 -5.58
CA CYS A 809 -13.00 59.28 -4.85
C CYS A 809 -12.30 60.30 -5.76
N LEU A 810 -11.87 59.90 -6.95
CA LEU A 810 -11.26 60.81 -7.94
C LEU A 810 -12.26 61.87 -8.43
N ALA A 811 -13.52 61.49 -8.65
CA ALA A 811 -14.59 62.42 -9.04
C ALA A 811 -14.87 63.47 -7.94
N TRP A 812 -14.91 63.05 -6.66
CA TRP A 812 -15.06 63.99 -5.55
C TRP A 812 -13.84 64.87 -5.36
N LYS A 813 -12.62 64.33 -5.46
CA LYS A 813 -11.38 65.11 -5.35
C LYS A 813 -11.27 66.18 -6.43
N PHE A 814 -11.70 65.87 -7.66
CA PHE A 814 -11.78 66.85 -8.75
C PHE A 814 -12.84 67.94 -8.47
N ARG A 815 -13.99 67.57 -7.87
CA ARG A 815 -15.00 68.54 -7.41
C ARG A 815 -14.44 69.45 -6.32
N GLN A 816 -13.80 68.89 -5.30
CA GLN A 816 -13.19 69.60 -4.16
C GLN A 816 -12.12 70.60 -4.63
N HIS A 817 -11.21 70.17 -5.51
CA HIS A 817 -10.23 71.05 -6.15
C HIS A 817 -10.88 72.21 -6.93
N ARG A 818 -11.99 71.96 -7.66
CA ARG A 818 -12.71 72.99 -8.41
C ARG A 818 -13.40 74.04 -7.52
N PHE A 819 -13.73 73.71 -6.28
CA PHE A 819 -14.35 74.63 -5.32
C PHE A 819 -13.35 75.22 -4.31
N HIS A 820 -12.06 74.87 -4.38
CA HIS A 820 -11.03 75.21 -3.39
C HIS A 820 -11.41 74.75 -1.97
N ILE A 821 -11.86 73.50 -1.87
CA ILE A 821 -12.27 72.85 -0.62
C ILE A 821 -11.40 71.60 -0.40
N ASP A 822 -11.06 71.29 0.85
CA ASP A 822 -10.26 70.11 1.22
C ASP A 822 -11.06 68.80 1.30
N ASP A 823 -10.39 67.71 1.71
CA ASP A 823 -10.97 66.37 1.80
C ASP A 823 -12.08 66.23 2.89
N PHE A 824 -12.28 67.26 3.75
CA PHE A 824 -13.23 67.33 4.86
C PHE A 824 -14.20 68.54 4.80
N GLU A 825 -14.29 69.19 3.65
CA GLU A 825 -15.21 70.31 3.36
C GLU A 825 -14.79 71.71 3.86
N ALA A 826 -13.51 71.93 4.21
CA ALA A 826 -12.97 73.24 4.61
C ALA A 826 -12.30 74.03 3.45
N PRO A 827 -12.42 75.38 3.40
CA PRO A 827 -11.87 76.19 2.29
C PRO A 827 -10.35 76.39 2.37
N ILE A 828 -9.69 76.26 1.22
CA ILE A 828 -8.23 76.39 1.06
C ILE A 828 -7.87 77.86 0.75
N HIS A 829 -7.34 78.58 1.74
CA HIS A 829 -6.88 79.96 1.57
C HIS A 829 -5.45 80.04 1.00
N PRO A 830 -5.16 80.91 0.01
CA PRO A 830 -3.80 81.25 -0.37
C PRO A 830 -3.09 82.03 0.74
N GLU A 831 -1.80 81.73 0.91
CA GLU A 831 -1.00 82.02 2.10
C GLU A 831 -0.60 83.50 2.27
N SER A 832 -0.51 83.97 3.53
CA SER A 832 0.27 85.17 3.89
C SER A 832 0.85 85.08 5.30
N LEU A 833 2.03 84.47 5.41
CA LEU A 833 2.90 84.56 6.59
C LEU A 833 3.75 85.82 6.53
N PRO A 834 3.98 86.50 7.68
CA PRO A 834 5.30 87.05 7.95
C PRO A 834 5.92 86.58 9.31
N PRO A 835 7.25 86.74 9.48
CA PRO A 835 8.06 86.23 10.60
C PRO A 835 8.07 87.22 11.83
N PRO A 836 8.89 87.10 12.91
CA PRO A 836 10.13 86.32 13.07
C PRO A 836 10.49 85.74 14.46
N SER A 837 11.72 85.22 14.57
CA SER A 837 12.66 85.19 15.71
C SER A 837 12.19 85.72 17.09
N SER A 838 12.55 85.20 18.27
CA SER A 838 13.30 84.03 18.76
C SER A 838 13.63 84.36 20.24
N GLY A 839 13.42 83.43 21.18
CA GLY A 839 13.98 83.51 22.54
C GLY A 839 13.01 83.86 23.69
N PHE A 840 12.75 82.86 24.54
CA PHE A 840 12.44 82.91 25.99
C PHE A 840 12.29 81.42 26.39
N ILE A 841 13.34 80.71 26.83
CA ILE A 841 14.03 80.70 28.14
C ILE A 841 13.15 80.11 29.28
N PRO A 842 13.66 79.16 30.10
CA PRO A 842 12.84 78.15 30.80
C PRO A 842 12.82 78.32 32.34
N ILE A 843 12.85 77.21 33.13
CA ILE A 843 13.02 77.04 34.62
C ILE A 843 11.72 76.54 35.34
N PRO A 844 11.70 75.50 36.22
CA PRO A 844 12.48 74.23 36.28
C PRO A 844 11.74 72.99 36.92
N TYR A 845 12.52 71.93 37.24
CA TYR A 845 12.30 70.78 38.17
C TYR A 845 11.60 69.49 37.66
N PRO A 846 12.13 68.29 38.01
CA PRO A 846 13.56 67.91 37.97
C PRO A 846 13.85 66.58 37.24
N ASP A 847 15.14 66.36 37.03
CA ASP A 847 15.81 65.30 36.28
C ASP A 847 15.79 63.90 36.94
N GLU A 848 15.93 62.84 36.12
CA GLU A 848 17.04 61.88 36.29
C GLU A 848 17.28 61.04 35.00
N GLU A 849 18.51 61.14 34.48
CA GLU A 849 19.35 60.21 33.68
C GLU A 849 18.68 59.13 32.77
N ALA A 850 18.78 59.21 31.43
CA ALA A 850 19.97 59.13 30.54
C ALA A 850 20.42 57.71 30.13
N GLN A 851 20.05 57.31 28.91
CA GLN A 851 20.92 56.58 27.98
C GLN A 851 20.34 56.66 26.55
N GLU A 852 21.01 57.42 25.67
CA GLU A 852 20.61 57.60 24.27
C GLU A 852 21.12 56.50 23.35
N GLN A 853 20.32 56.20 22.32
CA GLN A 853 20.79 55.60 21.07
C GLN A 853 21.28 56.71 20.16
N PRO A 854 22.36 56.52 19.37
CA PRO A 854 22.58 57.29 18.17
C PRO A 854 21.87 56.63 16.98
N ALA A 855 21.36 57.45 16.06
CA ALA A 855 21.08 57.05 14.70
C ALA A 855 21.48 58.20 13.77
N VAL A 856 21.86 57.84 12.54
CA VAL A 856 22.10 58.72 11.38
C VAL A 856 23.41 59.53 11.42
N GLU A 857 24.35 59.17 10.54
CA GLU A 857 24.64 59.98 9.35
C GLU A 857 25.26 59.13 8.24
N ALA A 858 25.35 59.68 7.03
CA ALA A 858 25.70 58.96 5.80
C ALA A 858 26.73 59.76 4.98
N ASP A 859 27.57 59.04 4.24
CA ASP A 859 28.36 59.47 3.07
C ASP A 859 28.34 58.26 2.12
N GLU A 860 28.07 58.37 0.81
CA GLU A 860 29.02 58.79 -0.25
C GLU A 860 30.31 57.94 -0.24
N GLU A 861 30.84 57.40 -1.34
CA GLU A 861 30.84 57.78 -2.77
C GLU A 861 31.30 56.49 -3.56
N GLN A 862 30.91 56.15 -4.79
CA GLN A 862 31.45 56.63 -6.08
C GLN A 862 30.78 55.94 -7.29
N GLY A 863 30.82 56.62 -8.46
CA GLY A 863 30.57 56.02 -9.79
C GLY A 863 31.66 55.01 -10.19
N VAL A 864 31.79 54.54 -11.44
CA VAL A 864 31.71 55.22 -12.76
C VAL A 864 31.36 54.17 -13.87
N PRO A 865 31.36 54.46 -15.18
CA PRO A 865 30.18 54.88 -15.97
C PRO A 865 29.69 53.88 -17.04
N GLY A 866 28.56 54.22 -17.66
CA GLY A 866 28.58 54.46 -19.11
C GLY A 866 28.17 53.31 -20.03
N LEU A 867 26.89 53.31 -20.41
CA LEU A 867 26.43 52.74 -21.67
C LEU A 867 26.47 53.87 -22.71
N VAL A 868 27.33 53.75 -23.72
CA VAL A 868 27.32 54.61 -24.92
C VAL A 868 27.24 53.73 -26.15
N LEU A 869 26.41 54.17 -27.08
CA LEU A 869 26.01 53.48 -28.31
C LEU A 869 27.14 53.43 -29.33
N ASP A 870 27.10 52.43 -30.20
CA ASP A 870 27.26 52.71 -31.63
C ASP A 870 26.23 51.93 -32.46
N SER A 871 26.21 52.22 -33.74
CA SER A 871 25.07 52.20 -34.65
C SER A 871 25.36 51.39 -35.92
N GLY A 872 24.30 51.03 -36.67
CA GLY A 872 24.38 50.50 -38.05
C GLY A 872 24.92 49.06 -38.17
N ASP A 873 24.43 48.18 -39.05
CA ASP A 873 23.73 48.42 -40.31
C ASP A 873 22.81 47.26 -40.73
N ASP A 874 21.87 47.59 -41.63
CA ASP A 874 21.07 46.80 -42.58
C ASP A 874 20.75 45.30 -42.31
N VAL A 875 19.48 44.88 -42.23
CA VAL A 875 18.43 44.94 -43.29
C VAL A 875 18.85 44.19 -44.57
N GLY A 876 18.66 42.84 -44.59
CA GLY A 876 19.06 42.06 -45.76
C GLY A 876 18.60 40.61 -45.91
N ALA A 877 17.64 40.10 -45.11
CA ALA A 877 17.23 38.68 -45.24
C ALA A 877 15.77 38.31 -44.91
N LEU A 878 15.03 39.10 -44.14
CA LEU A 878 13.74 38.66 -43.59
C LEU A 878 12.49 38.96 -44.46
N ASN A 879 12.68 39.45 -45.69
CA ASN A 879 11.59 39.97 -46.53
C ASN A 879 11.37 39.16 -47.83
N LYS A 880 11.72 37.86 -47.85
CA LYS A 880 11.55 37.02 -49.05
C LYS A 880 11.06 35.58 -48.85
N THR A 881 10.64 35.24 -47.63
CA THR A 881 10.13 33.88 -47.31
C THR A 881 8.75 33.89 -46.62
N LEU A 882 8.11 35.06 -46.54
CA LEU A 882 6.75 35.21 -45.99
C LEU A 882 5.65 35.40 -47.06
N GLU A 883 6.02 35.61 -48.34
CA GLU A 883 5.07 35.87 -49.44
C GLU A 883 4.76 34.63 -50.32
N SER A 884 5.15 33.42 -49.91
CA SER A 884 5.07 32.22 -50.77
C SER A 884 4.51 30.95 -50.11
N ALA A 885 3.52 31.08 -49.21
CA ALA A 885 2.70 29.94 -48.76
C ALA A 885 1.31 30.34 -48.19
N LEU A 886 0.75 31.50 -48.58
CA LEU A 886 -0.58 31.95 -48.13
C LEU A 886 -1.43 32.46 -49.30
N GLY A 887 -1.72 31.53 -50.20
CA GLY A 887 -2.84 31.51 -51.13
C GLY A 887 -3.19 30.03 -51.37
N GLU A 888 -4.43 29.58 -51.37
CA GLU A 888 -5.71 30.31 -51.45
C GLU A 888 -6.68 29.86 -50.33
N ALA A 889 -7.78 30.60 -50.16
CA ALA A 889 -8.85 30.25 -49.24
C ALA A 889 -10.23 30.35 -49.90
N VAL A 890 -11.17 29.53 -49.43
CA VAL A 890 -12.64 29.65 -49.58
C VAL A 890 -13.27 29.29 -50.94
N ALA A 891 -13.95 28.13 -50.98
CA ALA A 891 -15.25 27.85 -51.62
C ALA A 891 -15.58 26.34 -51.45
N ALA A 892 -16.80 25.84 -51.27
CA ALA A 892 -18.09 26.43 -50.89
C ALA A 892 -18.99 25.32 -50.26
N ASP A 893 -20.16 25.71 -49.76
CA ASP A 893 -21.12 24.90 -48.96
C ASP A 893 -22.26 24.29 -49.81
N VAL A 894 -23.15 23.48 -49.16
CA VAL A 894 -24.59 23.21 -49.47
C VAL A 894 -25.00 21.84 -50.09
N ARG A 895 -25.60 21.00 -49.21
CA ARG A 895 -26.77 20.05 -49.34
C ARG A 895 -26.84 18.96 -50.45
N ASP A 896 -26.90 17.68 -50.04
CA ASP A 896 -28.12 16.82 -49.85
C ASP A 896 -27.73 15.31 -49.86
N GLY A 897 -28.57 14.30 -49.55
CA GLY A 897 -29.94 14.27 -48.99
C GLY A 897 -30.61 12.86 -49.01
N ALA A 898 -31.33 12.49 -47.94
CA ALA A 898 -32.33 11.40 -47.77
C ALA A 898 -32.00 9.88 -47.97
N ALA A 899 -32.23 9.11 -46.88
CA ALA A 899 -33.03 7.86 -46.75
C ALA A 899 -32.61 6.46 -47.31
N ALA A 900 -32.88 5.44 -46.47
CA ALA A 900 -33.01 3.98 -46.71
C ALA A 900 -31.73 3.20 -47.14
N GLU A 901 -31.56 1.89 -46.91
CA GLU A 901 -32.48 0.80 -46.47
C GLU A 901 -31.74 -0.31 -45.67
N GLU A 902 -32.43 -1.37 -45.22
CA GLU A 902 -31.94 -2.40 -44.27
C GLU A 902 -31.46 -3.75 -44.88
N THR A 903 -30.73 -4.53 -44.06
CA THR A 903 -30.58 -6.02 -44.07
C THR A 903 -29.58 -6.69 -45.07
N PRO A 904 -29.28 -8.02 -44.99
CA PRO A 904 -28.18 -8.55 -44.14
C PRO A 904 -27.32 -9.61 -44.91
N LEU A 905 -26.90 -10.72 -44.25
CA LEU A 905 -26.19 -11.96 -44.73
C LEU A 905 -24.68 -12.01 -44.34
N VAL A 906 -24.06 -13.16 -43.97
CA VAL A 906 -24.56 -14.52 -43.66
C VAL A 906 -23.59 -15.28 -42.73
N LEU A 907 -24.10 -16.27 -41.98
CA LEU A 907 -23.32 -17.32 -41.30
C LEU A 907 -23.19 -18.55 -42.22
N THR A 908 -22.02 -19.19 -42.25
CA THR A 908 -21.86 -20.53 -42.86
C THR A 908 -21.06 -21.47 -41.96
N GLU A 909 -21.72 -22.50 -41.45
CA GLU A 909 -21.10 -23.74 -41.00
C GLU A 909 -20.71 -24.60 -42.23
N THR A 910 -19.69 -25.43 -42.11
CA THR A 910 -19.59 -26.68 -42.90
C THR A 910 -18.98 -27.79 -42.07
N SER A 911 -19.76 -28.86 -41.86
CA SER A 911 -19.30 -30.17 -41.43
C SER A 911 -19.51 -31.17 -42.56
N GLN A 912 -18.54 -32.06 -42.80
CA GLN A 912 -18.68 -33.20 -43.70
C GLN A 912 -17.99 -34.41 -43.07
N VAL A 913 -18.72 -35.53 -43.04
CA VAL A 913 -18.31 -36.83 -42.52
C VAL A 913 -18.09 -37.77 -43.70
N GLN A 914 -17.06 -38.62 -43.63
CA GLN A 914 -16.99 -39.83 -44.46
C GLN A 914 -16.65 -41.05 -43.62
N SER A 915 -17.31 -42.16 -43.95
CA SER A 915 -17.28 -43.42 -43.22
C SER A 915 -17.18 -44.61 -44.18
N VAL A 916 -16.17 -45.45 -43.99
CA VAL A 916 -16.00 -46.82 -44.50
C VAL A 916 -15.12 -47.50 -43.43
N GLY A 917 -15.29 -48.73 -42.96
CA GLY A 917 -16.04 -49.89 -43.38
C GLY A 917 -15.28 -51.08 -42.78
N ALA A 918 -16.03 -51.95 -42.12
CA ALA A 918 -15.57 -53.10 -41.32
C ALA A 918 -14.77 -54.16 -42.11
N ASP A 919 -13.98 -54.99 -41.40
CA ASP A 919 -14.34 -56.41 -41.21
C ASP A 919 -13.55 -57.09 -40.06
N ALA A 920 -13.93 -58.34 -39.72
CA ALA A 920 -13.47 -59.10 -38.56
C ALA A 920 -12.46 -60.23 -38.87
N GLY A 921 -11.87 -60.84 -37.83
CA GLY A 921 -11.49 -62.27 -37.92
C GLY A 921 -10.18 -62.73 -37.23
N THR A 922 -10.35 -63.43 -36.09
CA THR A 922 -9.65 -64.68 -35.68
C THR A 922 -8.10 -64.80 -35.58
N GLY A 923 -7.60 -65.51 -34.55
CA GLY A 923 -6.41 -66.37 -34.75
C GLY A 923 -5.32 -66.46 -33.66
N ALA A 924 -5.66 -66.93 -32.44
CA ALA A 924 -4.83 -67.67 -31.47
C ALA A 924 -3.28 -67.67 -31.50
N GLY A 925 -2.60 -67.53 -30.33
CA GLY A 925 -1.17 -67.92 -30.25
C GLY A 925 -0.31 -67.65 -28.99
N LYS A 926 -0.73 -68.03 -27.78
CA LYS A 926 0.12 -68.34 -26.58
C LYS A 926 1.36 -67.46 -26.22
N GLY A 927 1.41 -66.98 -24.96
CA GLY A 927 2.59 -67.25 -24.10
C GLY A 927 3.16 -66.13 -23.22
N GLN A 928 2.87 -66.20 -21.92
CA GLN A 928 3.63 -65.66 -20.77
C GLN A 928 3.91 -64.14 -20.63
N GLY A 929 3.37 -63.55 -19.56
CA GLY A 929 4.26 -63.27 -18.41
C GLY A 929 4.35 -61.84 -17.85
N LYS A 930 3.41 -61.48 -16.96
CA LYS A 930 3.49 -60.41 -15.93
C LYS A 930 3.49 -58.94 -16.43
N GLY A 931 2.71 -58.10 -15.75
CA GLY A 931 2.58 -56.67 -16.09
C GLY A 931 2.57 -55.75 -14.87
N LYS A 932 2.45 -54.45 -15.14
CA LYS A 932 2.03 -53.41 -14.19
C LYS A 932 0.98 -52.53 -14.87
N ALA A 933 -0.04 -52.13 -14.13
CA ALA A 933 -1.20 -51.42 -14.68
C ALA A 933 -0.91 -49.91 -14.87
N ARG A 934 -1.43 -49.35 -15.97
CA ARG A 934 -1.70 -47.92 -16.13
C ARG A 934 -3.21 -47.72 -16.14
N ALA A 935 -3.74 -47.01 -15.16
CA ALA A 935 -5.12 -46.51 -15.20
C ALA A 935 -5.15 -45.17 -15.96
N ARG A 936 -6.23 -44.90 -16.70
CA ARG A 936 -6.41 -43.69 -17.50
C ARG A 936 -7.21 -42.66 -16.72
N TRP A 937 -6.86 -41.40 -16.92
CA TRP A 937 -7.70 -40.25 -16.58
C TRP A 937 -8.86 -40.12 -17.58
N TRP A 938 -9.97 -39.55 -17.10
CA TRP A 938 -11.09 -39.03 -17.86
C TRP A 938 -11.16 -37.52 -17.67
#